data_AF-A0A6B8KCU7-F1
#
_entry.id   AF-A0A6B8KCU7-F1
#
_cell.length_a   1.000
_cell.length_b   1.000
_cell.length_c   1.000
_cell.angle_alpha   90.00
_cell.angle_beta   90.00
_cell.angle_gamma   90.00
#
_symmetry.space_group_name_H-M   'P 1'
#
loop_
_entity.id
_entity.type
_entity.pdbx_description
1 polymer ?
#
loop_
_entity_poly.entity_id
_entity_poly.type
_entity_poly.pdbx_seq_one_letter_code
_entity_poly.pdbx_strand_id
1 'polypeptide(L)'
;MGMDDQPSMRRRPRTRLLGACSLAAIALLQGSARGQESLPAIDVGGSSENGASNSSDGAPRLLTPQQARPDLQPDNVANMARVAPSSRPHTETFTRQDIEDLNPQNIFGLLQNATSVLVTYQGRKFPNNLKFRGDSNFGFVVDGAYMSAQTAGLMMQTLPLSQVDQVDIVRDPSALTLGPLVDFGSASGALNSGFVVIRTHIPQNTEAEFRTAVETYGGVLGSAYGGYVFDKQPGSLPTFISGFIQKSSNEGPPNFYAWNDTTAGLLKGGFSAGILETNWTLFQESTRYGFQQATFGQNTPSLIGQKWSYSPMEATFLTSNSNLNWDAHNVSLITLSYTKTQDNNVLAAFNNGIVTVNNEKSYTGQINARHSFTWDGTLAQLGIQYINWSNPTGQTSYAGYARKEDTLSGYGNFEQKLFSDRLTLDGSFRVDDHYDYIGVDQAASGSSTRYFYNRGFPLAINYAAGATLKPLKEFDLGAFDPLREVAFSGRYSHTEQSDVSGIIPDNGVTLLPELQDKYEAAVILPLYSWFKPQVTYFDTEIANDKTPSRYITYNGQLTPVWTQANTVRKGVEAVATGVFLDNPLGKTSYRASYTRLTEAWSGSTSTPYGMTIPRSMANFALTQAWNKFTATVAVNYVSAFWSNFNSADGAYHQVGNYATVDANLAYDFPISGGDAKLTFYGRNITNKRYETIYGYPAWGAVWGSELKLAFSDKSVADLPFKAAAPAEPSPAPFWTGFYAGVNAGGLFGDNNGLNNVPGDAFDDPGAKNPKSGQILRSATYFGRASASSAASVVPLSEGGFLGGGQIGYNWQFRPKLVAGLEADFQGTTAHASGSALGAANEAVTRASVTTTTTASKSLAYLGTARGRFGYLVTPALLAYATGGLAYGEPHLAASIWQFSNSASFGVNGGYENANSLRIGWTVGAGGEWLINPHWSAKLEYLYCDLGNQGFYGLLGGVNQAVAGRPLLYVSNVTSAGWSGGHVVRAGLNYHFDWGAAPQLAKY
;
A
#
# COMPACT_ATOMS: atom_id res chain seq x y z
N MET A 1 -30.16 49.36 11.54
CA MET A 1 -31.27 48.91 10.68
C MET A 1 -30.97 49.45 9.29
N GLY A 2 -30.78 48.69 8.22
CA GLY A 2 -30.82 47.26 7.94
C GLY A 2 -30.79 47.12 6.40
N MET A 3 -30.08 46.07 5.93
CA MET A 3 -30.22 45.34 4.65
C MET A 3 -29.91 46.02 3.28
N ASP A 4 -28.93 45.40 2.59
CA ASP A 4 -28.85 44.86 1.21
C ASP A 4 -29.19 45.78 0.01
N ASP A 5 -28.44 45.82 -1.10
CA ASP A 5 -27.97 44.69 -1.93
C ASP A 5 -26.84 45.11 -2.93
N GLN A 6 -25.92 44.15 -3.20
CA GLN A 6 -25.05 43.87 -4.38
C GLN A 6 -24.55 44.99 -5.35
N PRO A 7 -23.28 44.95 -5.84
CA PRO A 7 -22.97 44.07 -6.98
C PRO A 7 -21.53 43.49 -7.10
N SER A 8 -21.49 42.33 -7.76
CA SER A 8 -20.41 41.73 -8.56
C SER A 8 -19.14 42.57 -8.88
N MET A 9 -17.96 42.04 -8.57
CA MET A 9 -16.75 42.27 -9.37
C MET A 9 -15.75 41.11 -9.26
N ARG A 10 -15.55 40.42 -10.38
CA ARG A 10 -14.37 39.59 -10.65
C ARG A 10 -13.11 40.44 -10.50
N ARG A 11 -12.22 40.10 -9.56
CA ARG A 11 -10.83 40.56 -9.57
C ARG A 11 -9.89 39.36 -9.50
N ARG A 12 -9.22 39.10 -10.62
CA ARG A 12 -7.99 38.30 -10.69
C ARG A 12 -6.91 39.01 -9.87
N PRO A 13 -6.11 38.33 -9.04
CA PRO A 13 -4.87 38.92 -8.55
C PRO A 13 -3.82 38.85 -9.67
N ARG A 14 -3.26 40.02 -9.99
CA ARG A 14 -2.14 40.17 -10.90
C ARG A 14 -0.88 39.63 -10.24
N THR A 15 -0.17 38.82 -11.01
CA THR A 15 1.20 38.34 -10.84
C THR A 15 2.15 39.50 -10.51
N ARG A 16 2.82 39.43 -9.36
CA ARG A 16 4.08 40.14 -9.07
C ARG A 16 4.94 39.27 -8.16
N LEU A 17 5.78 38.43 -8.76
CA LEU A 17 7.00 37.90 -8.15
C LEU A 17 7.86 37.25 -9.25
N LEU A 18 8.58 38.11 -9.97
CA LEU A 18 9.75 37.79 -10.78
C LEU A 18 10.80 38.79 -10.30
N GLY A 19 11.54 38.43 -9.26
CA GLY A 19 12.46 39.36 -8.60
C GLY A 19 13.42 38.76 -7.58
N ALA A 20 13.26 37.50 -7.17
CA ALA A 20 14.16 36.85 -6.21
C ALA A 20 14.99 35.67 -6.77
N CYS A 21 14.64 35.11 -7.95
CA CYS A 21 15.38 33.98 -8.54
C CYS A 21 16.55 34.39 -9.47
N SER A 22 16.86 35.68 -9.59
CA SER A 22 17.80 36.17 -10.62
C SER A 22 19.24 36.41 -10.13
N LEU A 23 19.54 36.26 -8.83
CA LEU A 23 20.89 36.53 -8.30
C LEU A 23 21.76 35.30 -8.03
N ALA A 24 21.23 34.07 -8.05
CA ALA A 24 22.04 32.86 -7.88
C ALA A 24 22.45 32.19 -9.21
N ALA A 25 21.85 32.57 -10.34
CA ALA A 25 22.04 31.89 -11.63
C ALA A 25 22.95 32.63 -12.65
N ILE A 26 23.45 33.83 -12.34
CA ILE A 26 24.20 34.68 -13.31
C ILE A 26 25.73 34.67 -13.10
N ALA A 27 26.26 33.89 -12.16
CA ALA A 27 27.71 33.80 -11.92
C ALA A 27 28.43 32.63 -12.65
N LEU A 28 27.70 31.73 -13.32
CA LEU A 28 28.26 30.52 -13.95
C LEU A 28 28.21 30.48 -15.49
N LEU A 29 27.76 31.56 -16.14
CA LEU A 29 27.56 31.61 -17.60
C LEU A 29 28.37 32.71 -18.28
N GLN A 30 29.69 32.79 -18.06
CA GLN A 30 30.61 33.46 -18.99
C GLN A 30 31.98 32.76 -18.96
N GLY A 31 32.25 31.92 -19.97
CA GLY A 31 33.55 31.24 -20.08
C GLY A 31 33.64 30.24 -21.23
N SER A 32 33.89 30.75 -22.43
CA SER A 32 34.54 30.11 -23.59
C SER A 32 33.95 28.84 -24.21
N ALA A 33 33.37 29.04 -25.40
CA ALA A 33 33.35 28.08 -26.48
C ALA A 33 34.76 27.81 -27.02
N ARG A 34 35.11 26.53 -27.22
CA ARG A 34 35.80 25.95 -28.41
C ARG A 34 36.39 24.57 -28.08
N GLY A 35 36.17 23.61 -28.99
CA GLY A 35 36.98 22.40 -29.13
C GLY A 35 36.21 21.09 -29.03
N GLN A 36 35.57 20.69 -30.13
CA GLN A 36 35.20 19.29 -30.37
C GLN A 36 36.47 18.45 -30.50
N GLU A 37 36.63 17.41 -29.67
CA GLU A 37 37.22 16.13 -30.10
C GLU A 37 36.53 14.98 -29.35
N SER A 38 35.96 14.05 -30.12
CA SER A 38 35.35 12.80 -29.70
C SER A 38 36.39 11.81 -29.16
N LEU A 39 36.14 11.07 -28.06
CA LEU A 39 36.78 9.79 -27.68
C LEU A 39 36.02 9.15 -26.46
N PRO A 40 36.20 7.85 -26.13
CA PRO A 40 35.12 6.89 -25.85
C PRO A 40 34.64 6.79 -24.40
N ALA A 41 33.50 6.12 -24.23
CA ALA A 41 32.85 5.79 -22.95
C ALA A 41 33.81 5.13 -21.95
N ILE A 42 33.90 5.73 -20.77
CA ILE A 42 34.62 5.20 -19.61
C ILE A 42 33.66 4.30 -18.84
N ASP A 43 33.98 3.01 -18.86
CA ASP A 43 33.34 1.95 -18.11
C ASP A 43 33.64 2.14 -16.61
N VAL A 44 32.60 2.38 -15.82
CA VAL A 44 32.70 2.46 -14.35
C VAL A 44 32.19 1.15 -13.79
N GLY A 45 33.05 0.14 -13.88
CA GLY A 45 32.88 -1.16 -13.23
C GLY A 45 34.23 -1.63 -12.76
N GLY A 46 34.38 -1.80 -11.43
CA GLY A 46 35.57 -2.42 -10.87
C GLY A 46 35.79 -3.79 -11.50
N SER A 47 36.91 -3.94 -12.19
CA SER A 47 37.38 -5.17 -12.81
C SER A 47 37.65 -6.23 -11.75
N SER A 48 36.90 -7.32 -11.77
CA SER A 48 37.43 -8.61 -11.32
C SER A 48 38.19 -9.23 -12.48
N GLU A 49 39.52 -9.28 -12.38
CA GLU A 49 40.38 -9.90 -13.37
C GLU A 49 40.04 -11.39 -13.57
N ASN A 50 40.08 -11.81 -14.83
CA ASN A 50 39.97 -13.19 -15.27
C ASN A 50 41.11 -14.05 -14.71
N GLY A 51 40.76 -14.98 -13.82
CA GLY A 51 41.56 -16.15 -13.46
C GLY A 51 40.72 -17.40 -13.57
N ALA A 52 40.64 -17.98 -14.77
CA ALA A 52 40.03 -19.28 -14.96
C ALA A 52 40.88 -20.37 -14.29
N SER A 53 40.46 -20.85 -13.11
CA SER A 53 40.84 -22.17 -12.62
C SER A 53 39.58 -22.97 -12.29
N ASN A 54 39.34 -24.00 -13.10
CA ASN A 54 38.36 -25.04 -12.82
C ASN A 54 38.68 -25.70 -11.48
N SER A 55 37.83 -25.49 -10.48
CA SER A 55 37.69 -26.44 -9.36
C SER A 55 36.22 -26.50 -8.93
N SER A 56 35.61 -27.64 -9.23
CA SER A 56 34.39 -28.12 -8.59
C SER A 56 34.59 -28.23 -7.08
N ASP A 57 33.79 -27.50 -6.27
CA ASP A 57 33.07 -28.02 -5.09
C ASP A 57 32.57 -26.90 -4.14
N GLY A 58 31.33 -27.07 -3.66
CA GLY A 58 31.03 -26.93 -2.22
C GLY A 58 30.64 -25.59 -1.59
N ALA A 59 30.45 -24.48 -2.32
CA ALA A 59 29.92 -23.23 -1.73
C ALA A 59 28.41 -23.05 -2.03
N PRO A 60 27.64 -22.33 -1.18
CA PRO A 60 26.21 -22.16 -1.42
C PRO A 60 26.08 -21.29 -2.66
N ARG A 61 25.66 -21.90 -3.78
CA ARG A 61 25.37 -21.20 -5.02
C ARG A 61 24.02 -20.49 -4.88
N LEU A 62 23.96 -19.49 -4.03
CA LEU A 62 22.88 -18.51 -4.07
C LEU A 62 23.38 -17.33 -4.90
N LEU A 63 22.74 -17.18 -6.06
CA LEU A 63 22.63 -15.98 -6.90
C LEU A 63 23.95 -15.22 -7.11
N THR A 64 24.48 -15.33 -8.33
CA THR A 64 25.38 -14.30 -8.91
C THR A 64 24.87 -12.91 -8.52
N PRO A 65 25.75 -11.95 -8.15
CA PRO A 65 25.32 -10.58 -7.86
C PRO A 65 24.40 -10.13 -8.98
N GLN A 66 23.12 -9.93 -8.64
CA GLN A 66 22.10 -9.51 -9.60
C GLN A 66 22.67 -8.28 -10.32
N GLN A 67 22.88 -8.38 -11.64
CA GLN A 67 23.25 -7.22 -12.45
C GLN A 67 22.33 -6.08 -12.03
N ALA A 68 22.90 -5.03 -11.42
CA ALA A 68 22.14 -4.06 -10.66
C ALA A 68 21.13 -3.40 -11.60
N ARG A 69 19.84 -3.73 -11.40
CA ARG A 69 18.71 -3.18 -12.12
C ARG A 69 18.89 -1.65 -12.29
N PRO A 70 18.78 -1.10 -13.51
CA PRO A 70 19.06 0.32 -13.76
C PRO A 70 18.27 1.26 -12.84
N ASP A 71 17.02 0.91 -12.52
CA ASP A 71 16.13 1.70 -11.68
C ASP A 71 16.43 1.61 -10.17
N LEU A 72 17.28 0.66 -9.75
CA LEU A 72 17.78 0.55 -8.37
C LEU A 72 19.10 1.31 -8.18
N GLN A 73 19.80 1.66 -9.26
CA GLN A 73 21.11 2.32 -9.18
C GLN A 73 20.96 3.77 -8.66
N PRO A 74 21.69 4.18 -7.62
CA PRO A 74 21.52 5.51 -7.00
C PRO A 74 21.82 6.69 -7.93
N ASP A 75 22.74 6.53 -8.87
CA ASP A 75 23.16 7.60 -9.78
C ASP A 75 22.32 7.67 -11.07
N ASN A 76 21.54 6.63 -11.37
CA ASN A 76 20.82 6.54 -12.64
C ASN A 76 19.67 7.56 -12.70
N VAL A 77 19.57 8.33 -13.77
CA VAL A 77 18.50 9.31 -13.99
C VAL A 77 17.10 8.67 -14.12
N ALA A 78 17.06 7.39 -14.52
CA ALA A 78 15.85 6.56 -14.54
C ALA A 78 15.41 6.10 -13.14
N ASN A 79 16.26 6.21 -12.12
CA ASN A 79 15.88 5.90 -10.74
C ASN A 79 14.91 6.98 -10.22
N MET A 80 13.65 6.60 -10.03
CA MET A 80 12.59 7.46 -9.52
C MET A 80 12.88 7.98 -8.12
N ALA A 81 13.51 7.16 -7.29
CA ALA A 81 13.84 7.42 -5.90
C ALA A 81 15.21 8.10 -5.72
N ARG A 82 15.82 8.57 -6.81
CA ARG A 82 17.13 9.20 -6.80
C ARG A 82 17.17 10.40 -5.86
N VAL A 83 18.18 10.42 -4.99
CA VAL A 83 18.50 11.54 -4.08
C VAL A 83 19.87 12.13 -4.42
N ALA A 84 20.09 13.37 -3.99
CA ALA A 84 21.33 14.09 -4.24
C ALA A 84 22.55 13.39 -3.57
N PRO A 85 23.77 13.51 -4.12
CA PRO A 85 24.98 12.91 -3.57
C PRO A 85 25.24 13.23 -2.10
N SER A 86 24.96 14.46 -1.65
CA SER A 86 25.14 14.84 -0.23
C SER A 86 24.11 14.20 0.72
N SER A 87 22.97 13.73 0.19
CA SER A 87 21.90 13.03 0.93
C SER A 87 22.17 11.54 1.15
N ARG A 88 23.02 10.92 0.33
CA ARG A 88 23.26 9.46 0.35
C ARG A 88 23.74 8.92 1.70
N PRO A 89 24.64 9.58 2.45
CA PRO A 89 25.02 9.11 3.78
C PRO A 89 23.86 9.06 4.79
N HIS A 90 22.75 9.75 4.50
CA HIS A 90 21.56 9.82 5.35
C HIS A 90 20.46 8.85 4.88
N THR A 91 20.70 8.17 3.76
CA THR A 91 19.83 7.15 3.19
C THR A 91 20.35 5.76 3.57
N GLU A 92 19.48 4.93 4.13
CA GLU A 92 19.78 3.52 4.40
C GLU A 92 19.01 2.63 3.42
N THR A 93 19.67 1.62 2.89
CA THR A 93 19.09 0.68 1.93
C THR A 93 19.11 -0.73 2.51
N PHE A 94 17.96 -1.39 2.49
CA PHE A 94 17.85 -2.84 2.63
C PHE A 94 17.62 -3.45 1.24
N THR A 95 18.50 -4.36 0.85
CA THR A 95 18.38 -5.16 -0.37
C THR A 95 17.48 -6.37 -0.14
N ARG A 96 17.06 -7.02 -1.22
CA ARG A 96 16.36 -8.32 -1.16
C ARG A 96 17.11 -9.34 -0.30
N GLN A 97 18.44 -9.38 -0.42
CA GLN A 97 19.27 -10.29 0.37
C GLN A 97 19.19 -9.97 1.86
N ASP A 98 19.27 -8.68 2.25
CA ASP A 98 19.13 -8.27 3.65
C ASP A 98 17.75 -8.65 4.21
N ILE A 99 16.69 -8.52 3.40
CA ILE A 99 15.33 -8.91 3.79
C ILE A 99 15.23 -10.43 4.02
N GLU A 100 15.79 -11.23 3.11
CA GLU A 100 15.82 -12.70 3.28
C GLU A 100 16.66 -13.12 4.50
N ASP A 101 17.80 -12.48 4.71
CA ASP A 101 18.73 -12.78 5.80
C ASP A 101 18.23 -12.31 7.16
N LEU A 102 17.43 -11.24 7.25
CA LEU A 102 16.80 -10.81 8.50
C LEU A 102 15.50 -11.57 8.80
N ASN A 103 14.82 -12.07 7.76
CA ASN A 103 13.50 -12.71 7.85
C ASN A 103 12.47 -11.92 8.70
N PRO A 104 12.21 -10.63 8.39
CA PRO A 104 11.24 -9.85 9.14
C PRO A 104 9.81 -10.30 8.84
N GLN A 105 8.87 -10.01 9.75
CA GLN A 105 7.46 -10.38 9.58
C GLN A 105 6.76 -9.57 8.48
N ASN A 106 7.06 -8.27 8.38
CA ASN A 106 6.49 -7.31 7.44
C ASN A 106 7.40 -6.08 7.33
N ILE A 107 7.00 -5.05 6.57
CA ILE A 107 7.79 -3.82 6.39
C ILE A 107 8.12 -3.15 7.73
N PHE A 108 7.17 -3.08 8.67
CA PHE A 108 7.43 -2.53 10.00
C PHE A 108 8.46 -3.35 10.78
N GLY A 109 8.43 -4.69 10.68
CA GLY A 109 9.48 -5.55 11.25
C GLY A 109 10.85 -5.33 10.63
N LEU A 110 10.93 -5.08 9.31
CA LEU A 110 12.18 -4.72 8.65
C LEU A 110 12.71 -3.37 9.18
N LEU A 111 11.83 -2.37 9.26
CA LEU A 111 12.17 -1.03 9.75
C LEU A 111 12.66 -1.00 11.20
N GLN A 112 12.31 -1.99 12.02
CA GLN A 112 12.85 -2.12 13.39
C GLN A 112 14.38 -2.36 13.41
N ASN A 113 14.93 -2.91 12.33
CA ASN A 113 16.36 -3.14 12.16
C ASN A 113 17.10 -1.93 11.55
N ALA A 114 16.38 -0.85 11.27
CA ALA A 114 16.92 0.33 10.62
C ALA A 114 17.54 1.31 11.62
N THR A 115 18.60 2.02 11.20
CA THR A 115 19.30 2.99 12.04
C THR A 115 18.38 4.13 12.44
N SER A 116 18.40 4.50 13.72
CA SER A 116 17.58 5.58 14.27
C SER A 116 16.06 5.45 14.05
N VAL A 117 15.53 4.25 13.82
CA VAL A 117 14.10 4.02 13.62
C VAL A 117 13.48 3.36 14.83
N LEU A 118 12.49 4.02 15.41
CA LEU A 118 11.62 3.41 16.42
C LEU A 118 10.28 3.03 15.78
N VAL A 119 10.01 1.73 15.70
CA VAL A 119 8.70 1.20 15.35
C VAL A 119 7.91 0.97 16.63
N THR A 120 6.72 1.54 16.71
CA THR A 120 5.87 1.45 17.90
C THR A 120 4.49 0.94 17.49
N TYR A 121 4.11 -0.23 17.99
CA TYR A 121 2.73 -0.68 17.88
C TYR A 121 1.81 0.21 18.72
N GLN A 122 0.85 0.84 18.05
CA GLN A 122 -0.20 1.66 18.67
C GLN A 122 -1.52 0.89 18.79
N GLY A 123 -1.74 -0.11 17.93
CA GLY A 123 -3.04 -0.75 17.78
C GLY A 123 -4.14 0.23 17.31
N ARG A 124 -5.26 -0.32 16.84
CA ARG A 124 -6.37 0.43 16.22
C ARG A 124 -6.00 1.03 14.86
N LYS A 125 -6.70 2.10 14.47
CA LYS A 125 -6.76 2.72 13.13
C LYS A 125 -5.41 2.93 12.43
N PHE A 126 -4.35 3.18 13.18
CA PHE A 126 -2.96 3.19 12.73
C PHE A 126 -2.20 2.13 13.52
N PRO A 127 -1.91 0.96 12.94
CA PRO A 127 -1.45 -0.17 13.76
C PRO A 127 -0.04 0.03 14.29
N ASN A 128 0.82 0.67 13.49
CA ASN A 128 2.19 1.01 13.85
C ASN A 128 2.48 2.48 13.55
N ASN A 129 3.19 3.13 14.46
CA ASN A 129 3.77 4.45 14.28
C ASN A 129 5.28 4.33 14.13
N LEU A 130 5.86 5.19 13.30
CA LEU A 130 7.30 5.28 13.10
C LEU A 130 7.84 6.55 13.73
N LYS A 131 9.07 6.47 14.24
CA LYS A 131 9.88 7.65 14.49
C LYS A 131 11.28 7.54 13.91
N PHE A 132 11.70 8.47 13.04
CA PHE A 132 13.10 8.61 12.64
C PHE A 132 13.70 9.82 13.34
N ARG A 133 14.84 9.63 14.00
CA ARG A 133 15.55 10.68 14.76
C ARG A 133 14.65 11.45 15.75
N GLY A 134 13.58 10.81 16.23
CA GLY A 134 12.59 11.38 17.14
C GLY A 134 11.42 12.12 16.49
N ASP A 135 11.40 12.33 15.17
CA ASP A 135 10.23 12.81 14.43
C ASP A 135 9.24 11.68 14.16
N SER A 136 7.97 11.97 13.91
CA SER A 136 6.93 10.98 13.55
C SER A 136 6.38 11.14 12.14
N ASN A 137 6.76 12.18 11.40
CA ASN A 137 6.16 12.51 10.12
C ASN A 137 7.05 12.10 8.95
N PHE A 138 6.62 11.09 8.18
CA PHE A 138 7.33 10.57 7.02
C PHE A 138 6.35 10.05 5.98
N GLY A 139 6.70 10.23 4.70
CA GLY A 139 5.93 9.68 3.60
C GLY A 139 6.33 8.25 3.26
N PHE A 140 5.42 7.50 2.64
CA PHE A 140 5.73 6.21 2.03
C PHE A 140 5.55 6.30 0.51
N VAL A 141 6.48 5.70 -0.22
CA VAL A 141 6.41 5.58 -1.68
C VAL A 141 6.59 4.12 -2.06
N VAL A 142 5.63 3.55 -2.80
CA VAL A 142 5.70 2.15 -3.28
C VAL A 142 5.64 2.16 -4.80
N ASP A 143 6.70 1.69 -5.47
CA ASP A 143 6.82 1.74 -6.94
C ASP A 143 6.45 3.12 -7.54
N GLY A 144 6.78 4.21 -6.83
CA GLY A 144 6.48 5.59 -7.24
C GLY A 144 5.14 6.16 -6.78
N ALA A 145 4.22 5.33 -6.29
CA ALA A 145 2.97 5.81 -5.69
C ALA A 145 3.22 6.38 -4.30
N TYR A 146 2.87 7.65 -4.09
CA TYR A 146 2.75 8.22 -2.76
C TYR A 146 1.57 7.58 -2.02
N MET A 147 1.81 7.15 -0.79
CA MET A 147 0.81 6.58 0.09
C MET A 147 0.51 7.57 1.22
N SER A 148 -0.77 7.95 1.39
CA SER A 148 -1.20 8.69 2.59
C SER A 148 -0.87 7.90 3.86
N ALA A 149 -0.64 8.56 5.01
CA ALA A 149 -0.30 7.87 6.25
C ALA A 149 -1.27 6.73 6.62
N GLN A 150 -2.58 6.88 6.40
CA GLN A 150 -3.55 5.81 6.67
C GLN A 150 -3.37 4.64 5.72
N THR A 151 -3.28 4.91 4.42
CA THR A 151 -3.02 3.89 3.42
C THR A 151 -1.73 3.14 3.70
N ALA A 152 -0.65 3.86 4.01
CA ALA A 152 0.64 3.26 4.35
C ALA A 152 0.58 2.43 5.63
N GLY A 153 0.00 2.96 6.72
CA GLY A 153 -0.14 2.26 7.99
C GLY A 153 -0.85 0.91 7.86
N LEU A 154 -1.81 0.81 6.96
CA LEU A 154 -2.55 -0.40 6.65
C LEU A 154 -1.76 -1.34 5.73
N MET A 155 -1.39 -0.87 4.53
CA MET A 155 -0.78 -1.71 3.49
C MET A 155 0.62 -2.23 3.86
N MET A 156 1.41 -1.48 4.63
CA MET A 156 2.79 -1.89 4.97
C MET A 156 2.84 -3.10 5.92
N GLN A 157 1.73 -3.46 6.56
CA GLN A 157 1.66 -4.67 7.39
C GLN A 157 1.50 -5.95 6.58
N THR A 158 0.95 -5.84 5.39
CA THR A 158 0.45 -6.95 4.58
C THR A 158 1.13 -7.05 3.22
N LEU A 159 1.82 -5.98 2.78
CA LEU A 159 2.65 -6.01 1.59
C LEU A 159 3.68 -7.16 1.71
N PRO A 160 3.68 -8.11 0.77
CA PRO A 160 4.49 -9.32 0.86
C PRO A 160 5.97 -9.00 0.67
N LEU A 161 6.77 -9.22 1.72
CA LEU A 161 8.22 -8.98 1.71
C LEU A 161 8.96 -9.80 0.65
N SER A 162 8.45 -10.99 0.28
CA SER A 162 9.02 -11.80 -0.81
C SER A 162 8.92 -11.15 -2.19
N GLN A 163 8.07 -10.12 -2.33
CA GLN A 163 7.93 -9.34 -3.56
C GLN A 163 8.65 -7.99 -3.48
N VAL A 164 9.51 -7.77 -2.49
CA VAL A 164 10.28 -6.52 -2.33
C VAL A 164 11.73 -6.75 -2.72
N ASP A 165 12.23 -5.96 -3.68
CA ASP A 165 13.64 -6.00 -4.08
C ASP A 165 14.50 -5.05 -3.26
N GLN A 166 13.94 -3.90 -2.85
CA GLN A 166 14.70 -2.90 -2.10
C GLN A 166 13.80 -1.95 -1.30
N VAL A 167 14.20 -1.65 -0.07
CA VAL A 167 13.61 -0.62 0.79
C VAL A 167 14.67 0.44 1.11
N ASP A 168 14.43 1.69 0.73
CA ASP A 168 15.27 2.82 1.13
C ASP A 168 14.56 3.63 2.22
N ILE A 169 15.34 4.07 3.20
CA ILE A 169 14.91 4.94 4.29
C ILE A 169 15.68 6.23 4.13
N VAL A 170 15.03 7.22 3.53
CA VAL A 170 15.61 8.52 3.19
C VAL A 170 15.24 9.50 4.29
N ARG A 171 16.21 9.92 5.10
CA ARG A 171 16.00 10.79 6.28
C ARG A 171 16.35 12.26 6.04
N ASP A 172 16.76 12.56 4.81
CA ASP A 172 17.38 13.83 4.43
C ASP A 172 16.35 14.81 3.81
N PRO A 173 16.57 16.13 3.92
CA PRO A 173 15.66 17.13 3.39
C PRO A 173 15.49 17.17 1.86
N SER A 174 16.46 16.69 1.07
CA SER A 174 16.30 16.58 -0.40
C SER A 174 15.31 15.47 -0.79
N ALA A 175 14.98 14.56 0.14
CA ALA A 175 13.90 13.60 -0.04
C ALA A 175 12.55 14.28 -0.35
N LEU A 176 12.43 15.58 -0.04
CA LEU A 176 11.25 16.37 -0.37
C LEU A 176 11.01 16.46 -1.89
N THR A 177 11.98 16.12 -2.76
CA THR A 177 11.68 15.92 -4.20
C THR A 177 10.89 14.63 -4.49
N LEU A 178 10.74 13.71 -3.53
CA LEU A 178 10.05 12.42 -3.70
C LEU A 178 8.53 12.53 -3.46
N GLY A 179 8.07 13.51 -2.69
CA GLY A 179 6.66 13.68 -2.33
C GLY A 179 6.38 15.00 -1.63
N PRO A 180 5.11 15.28 -1.28
CA PRO A 180 4.69 16.56 -0.72
C PRO A 180 5.38 16.88 0.62
N LEU A 181 5.53 18.18 0.90
CA LEU A 181 6.13 18.71 2.13
C LEU A 181 5.31 18.36 3.36
N VAL A 182 3.99 18.20 3.20
CA VAL A 182 3.05 17.83 4.26
C VAL A 182 2.21 16.66 3.79
N ASP A 183 1.95 15.71 4.69
CA ASP A 183 1.06 14.60 4.39
C ASP A 183 -0.42 15.01 4.45
N PHE A 184 -1.24 14.32 3.67
CA PHE A 184 -2.68 14.55 3.59
C PHE A 184 -3.40 14.12 4.86
N GLY A 185 -4.46 14.85 5.21
CA GLY A 185 -5.24 14.60 6.41
C GLY A 185 -4.59 15.13 7.71
N SER A 186 -3.40 15.72 7.64
CA SER A 186 -2.69 16.29 8.79
C SER A 186 -3.41 17.54 9.33
N ALA A 187 -3.77 17.53 10.62
CA ALA A 187 -4.41 18.68 11.27
C ALA A 187 -3.40 19.77 11.67
N SER A 188 -2.16 19.40 12.02
CA SER A 188 -1.14 20.37 12.45
C SER A 188 -0.33 20.96 11.30
N GLY A 189 -0.40 20.35 10.11
CA GLY A 189 0.44 20.73 8.98
C GLY A 189 1.91 20.46 9.14
N ALA A 190 2.26 19.58 10.06
CA ALA A 190 3.64 19.30 10.36
C ALA A 190 4.36 18.67 9.16
N LEU A 191 5.60 19.10 8.96
CA LEU A 191 6.41 18.75 7.79
C LEU A 191 6.82 17.28 7.77
N ASN A 192 6.86 16.69 6.57
CA ASN A 192 7.51 15.42 6.31
C ASN A 192 9.02 15.55 6.55
N SER A 193 9.56 14.63 7.35
CA SER A 193 10.98 14.61 7.68
C SER A 193 11.81 13.61 6.88
N GLY A 194 11.20 12.94 5.89
CA GLY A 194 11.82 11.91 5.07
C GLY A 194 10.80 10.95 4.46
N PHE A 195 11.29 9.92 3.77
CA PHE A 195 10.47 8.94 3.06
C PHE A 195 10.99 7.51 3.21
N VAL A 196 10.07 6.55 3.28
CA VAL A 196 10.37 5.12 3.06
C VAL A 196 9.97 4.77 1.64
N VAL A 197 10.94 4.33 0.83
CA VAL A 197 10.73 4.00 -0.58
C VAL A 197 10.88 2.50 -0.82
N ILE A 198 9.83 1.86 -1.30
CA ILE A 198 9.77 0.42 -1.52
C ILE A 198 9.67 0.16 -3.02
N ARG A 199 10.57 -0.68 -3.54
CA ARG A 199 10.53 -1.17 -4.93
C ARG A 199 10.22 -2.64 -4.95
N THR A 200 9.15 -3.00 -5.65
CA THR A 200 8.71 -4.38 -5.79
C THR A 200 9.47 -5.11 -6.89
N HIS A 201 9.44 -6.43 -6.80
CA HIS A 201 10.22 -7.33 -7.61
C HIS A 201 9.97 -7.16 -9.12
N ILE A 202 11.04 -7.18 -9.90
CA ILE A 202 10.99 -7.27 -11.36
C ILE A 202 11.85 -8.48 -11.77
N PRO A 203 11.24 -9.47 -12.44
CA PRO A 203 11.96 -10.69 -12.82
C PRO A 203 13.10 -10.34 -13.77
N GLN A 204 14.28 -10.89 -13.50
CA GLN A 204 15.45 -10.71 -14.36
C GLN A 204 15.63 -11.86 -15.36
N ASN A 205 15.01 -13.00 -15.08
CA ASN A 205 14.91 -14.18 -15.94
C ASN A 205 13.50 -14.75 -15.81
N THR A 206 13.12 -15.68 -16.68
CA THR A 206 11.91 -16.48 -16.45
C THR A 206 12.11 -17.31 -15.18
N GLU A 207 11.22 -17.14 -14.21
CA GLU A 207 11.36 -17.72 -12.89
C GLU A 207 10.00 -17.95 -12.21
N ALA A 208 9.97 -18.91 -11.29
CA ALA A 208 8.81 -19.21 -10.46
C ALA A 208 9.27 -19.50 -9.04
N GLU A 209 8.50 -19.06 -8.05
CA GLU A 209 8.82 -19.26 -6.64
C GLU A 209 7.56 -19.73 -5.89
N PHE A 210 7.70 -20.74 -5.05
CA PHE A 210 6.67 -21.20 -4.13
C PHE A 210 7.21 -21.12 -2.72
N ARG A 211 6.45 -20.56 -1.79
CA ARG A 211 6.82 -20.53 -0.38
C ARG A 211 5.70 -21.10 0.47
N THR A 212 6.08 -21.87 1.47
CA THR A 212 5.19 -22.25 2.56
C THR A 212 5.91 -21.99 3.88
N ALA A 213 5.21 -21.41 4.84
CA ALA A 213 5.76 -21.21 6.17
C ALA A 213 4.74 -21.58 7.24
N VAL A 214 5.26 -22.04 8.38
CA VAL A 214 4.49 -22.27 9.60
C VAL A 214 5.20 -21.59 10.76
N GLU A 215 4.43 -20.95 11.63
CA GLU A 215 4.91 -20.23 12.81
C GLU A 215 4.11 -20.65 14.05
N THR A 216 4.71 -20.44 15.23
CA THR A 216 3.99 -20.48 16.51
C THR A 216 2.75 -19.58 16.47
N TYR A 217 1.74 -19.92 17.27
CA TYR A 217 0.44 -19.22 17.32
C TYR A 217 -0.45 -19.46 16.07
N GLY A 218 -0.32 -20.63 15.45
CA GLY A 218 -1.15 -21.00 14.29
C GLY A 218 -0.82 -20.20 13.03
N GLY A 219 0.37 -19.59 12.96
CA GLY A 219 0.83 -18.87 11.79
C GLY A 219 1.05 -19.82 10.63
N VAL A 220 0.42 -19.55 9.50
CA VAL A 220 0.63 -20.27 8.25
C VAL A 220 0.71 -19.28 7.09
N LEU A 221 1.58 -19.55 6.13
CA LEU A 221 1.71 -18.78 4.90
C LEU A 221 1.89 -19.73 3.72
N GLY A 222 1.20 -19.44 2.64
CA GLY A 222 1.43 -20.04 1.32
C GLY A 222 1.45 -18.94 0.27
N SER A 223 2.49 -18.92 -0.56
CA SER A 223 2.56 -17.98 -1.67
C SER A 223 3.13 -18.64 -2.93
N ALA A 224 2.71 -18.12 -4.08
CA ALA A 224 3.24 -18.49 -5.38
C ALA A 224 3.55 -17.24 -6.19
N TYR A 225 4.67 -17.25 -6.89
CA TYR A 225 5.15 -16.22 -7.80
C TYR A 225 5.53 -16.87 -9.13
N GLY A 226 5.28 -16.18 -10.23
CA GLY A 226 5.79 -16.53 -11.54
C GLY A 226 6.06 -15.29 -12.37
N GLY A 227 7.25 -15.19 -12.94
CA GLY A 227 7.67 -14.16 -13.87
C GLY A 227 8.14 -14.78 -15.17
N TYR A 228 7.69 -14.24 -16.30
CA TYR A 228 8.16 -14.60 -17.62
C TYR A 228 8.86 -13.39 -18.25
N VAL A 229 10.11 -13.56 -18.65
CA VAL A 229 10.90 -12.53 -19.33
C VAL A 229 10.94 -12.84 -20.82
N PHE A 230 10.41 -11.92 -21.63
CA PHE A 230 10.33 -12.06 -23.08
C PHE A 230 11.65 -11.68 -23.76
N ASP A 231 12.25 -10.58 -23.31
CA ASP A 231 13.51 -10.03 -23.83
C ASP A 231 14.20 -9.21 -22.73
N LYS A 232 15.53 -9.14 -22.79
CA LYS A 232 16.36 -8.35 -21.87
C LYS A 232 17.51 -7.72 -22.65
N GLN A 233 17.41 -6.41 -22.86
CA GLN A 233 18.50 -5.61 -23.42
C GLN A 233 19.50 -5.21 -22.33
N PRO A 234 20.82 -5.23 -22.59
CA PRO A 234 21.82 -4.77 -21.63
C PRO A 234 21.57 -3.32 -21.21
N GLY A 235 21.56 -3.05 -19.90
CA GLY A 235 21.39 -1.70 -19.36
C GLY A 235 19.93 -1.18 -19.31
N SER A 236 18.95 -1.97 -19.75
CA SER A 236 17.52 -1.64 -19.68
C SER A 236 16.76 -2.61 -18.75
N LEU A 237 15.55 -2.21 -18.35
CA LEU A 237 14.61 -3.14 -17.73
C LEU A 237 14.18 -4.22 -18.75
N PRO A 238 13.95 -5.47 -18.30
CA PRO A 238 13.44 -6.52 -19.17
C PRO A 238 12.02 -6.19 -19.65
N THR A 239 11.62 -6.79 -20.78
CA THR A 239 10.20 -6.92 -21.13
C THR A 239 9.68 -8.17 -20.44
N PHE A 240 8.66 -8.03 -19.60
CA PHE A 240 8.21 -9.11 -18.72
C PHE A 240 6.73 -9.01 -18.35
N ILE A 241 6.20 -10.13 -17.88
CA ILE A 241 4.96 -10.19 -17.11
C ILE A 241 5.18 -11.08 -15.89
N SER A 242 4.66 -10.69 -14.74
CA SER A 242 4.74 -11.50 -13.53
C SER A 242 3.48 -11.41 -12.68
N GLY A 243 3.20 -12.49 -11.95
CA GLY A 243 2.11 -12.57 -11.01
C GLY A 243 2.55 -13.19 -9.68
N PHE A 244 1.89 -12.75 -8.61
CA PHE A 244 2.08 -13.22 -7.26
C PHE A 244 0.72 -13.41 -6.59
N ILE A 245 0.59 -14.46 -5.79
CA ILE A 245 -0.54 -14.69 -4.89
C ILE A 245 -0.04 -15.17 -3.53
N GLN A 246 -0.74 -14.76 -2.47
CA GLN A 246 -0.47 -15.20 -1.10
C GLN A 246 -1.76 -15.41 -0.33
N LYS A 247 -1.76 -16.44 0.53
CA LYS A 247 -2.68 -16.63 1.64
C LYS A 247 -1.87 -16.80 2.92
N SER A 248 -2.19 -16.04 3.95
CA SER A 248 -1.56 -16.18 5.27
C SER A 248 -2.54 -15.92 6.39
N SER A 249 -2.41 -16.65 7.49
CA SER A 249 -3.22 -16.46 8.69
C SER A 249 -2.41 -16.72 9.95
N ASN A 250 -2.76 -16.09 11.06
CA ASN A 250 -2.15 -16.27 12.37
C ASN A 250 -3.20 -16.02 13.44
N GLU A 251 -3.26 -16.85 14.49
CA GLU A 251 -4.24 -16.69 15.58
C GLU A 251 -3.75 -15.69 16.65
N GLY A 252 -2.46 -15.38 16.63
CA GLY A 252 -1.78 -14.57 17.62
C GLY A 252 -1.65 -15.31 18.96
N PRO A 253 -0.87 -14.75 19.92
CA PRO A 253 -0.75 -15.36 21.23
C PRO A 253 -2.13 -15.50 21.92
N PRO A 254 -2.36 -16.59 22.69
CA PRO A 254 -3.61 -16.76 23.43
C PRO A 254 -3.88 -15.56 24.34
N ASN A 255 -5.14 -15.10 24.36
CA ASN A 255 -5.60 -13.92 25.12
C ASN A 255 -5.02 -12.56 24.68
N PHE A 256 -4.30 -12.49 23.56
CA PHE A 256 -3.83 -11.21 23.03
C PHE A 256 -4.81 -10.57 22.05
N TYR A 257 -5.79 -11.31 21.50
CA TYR A 257 -6.71 -10.81 20.46
C TYR A 257 -5.97 -10.18 19.25
N ALA A 258 -4.89 -10.83 18.80
CA ALA A 258 -3.97 -10.30 17.81
C ALA A 258 -3.83 -11.24 16.58
N TRP A 259 -4.96 -11.58 15.99
CA TRP A 259 -5.05 -12.53 14.87
C TRP A 259 -5.06 -11.82 13.52
N ASN A 260 -4.67 -12.50 12.45
CA ASN A 260 -4.80 -12.02 11.09
C ASN A 260 -5.22 -13.12 10.11
N ASP A 261 -5.87 -12.73 9.03
CA ASP A 261 -6.14 -13.56 7.86
C ASP A 261 -6.09 -12.69 6.61
N THR A 262 -5.11 -12.93 5.74
CA THR A 262 -4.76 -12.07 4.60
C THR A 262 -4.73 -12.88 3.31
N THR A 263 -5.41 -12.37 2.29
CA THR A 263 -5.24 -12.80 0.91
C THR A 263 -4.73 -11.62 0.09
N ALA A 264 -3.62 -11.77 -0.61
CA ALA A 264 -3.02 -10.72 -1.41
C ALA A 264 -2.59 -11.23 -2.78
N GLY A 265 -2.63 -10.35 -3.78
CA GLY A 265 -2.15 -10.62 -5.13
C GLY A 265 -1.45 -9.41 -5.73
N LEU A 266 -0.45 -9.67 -6.56
CA LEU A 266 0.28 -8.65 -7.30
C LEU A 266 0.45 -9.10 -8.75
N LEU A 267 0.11 -8.22 -9.69
CA LEU A 267 0.42 -8.37 -11.11
C LEU A 267 1.35 -7.25 -11.52
N LYS A 268 2.38 -7.57 -12.28
CA LYS A 268 3.34 -6.59 -12.78
C LYS A 268 3.67 -6.88 -14.23
N GLY A 269 3.92 -5.85 -15.00
CA GLY A 269 4.42 -6.00 -16.36
C GLY A 269 5.32 -4.85 -16.75
N GLY A 270 6.21 -5.10 -17.68
CA GLY A 270 7.06 -4.06 -18.25
C GLY A 270 7.39 -4.36 -19.70
N PHE A 271 7.62 -3.30 -20.48
CA PHE A 271 8.03 -3.40 -21.87
C PHE A 271 8.90 -2.22 -22.27
N SER A 272 9.69 -2.42 -23.31
CA SER A 272 10.47 -1.37 -23.96
C SER A 272 10.08 -1.26 -25.44
N ALA A 273 9.77 -0.05 -25.90
CA ALA A 273 9.37 0.25 -27.28
C ALA A 273 10.01 1.56 -27.76
N GLY A 274 11.12 1.45 -28.49
CA GLY A 274 11.88 2.61 -28.95
C GLY A 274 12.46 3.39 -27.77
N ILE A 275 12.11 4.68 -27.67
CA ILE A 275 12.53 5.54 -26.55
C ILE A 275 11.73 5.32 -25.26
N LEU A 276 10.61 4.59 -25.32
CA LEU A 276 9.71 4.39 -24.19
C LEU A 276 10.04 3.08 -23.46
N GLU A 277 10.36 3.17 -22.18
CA GLU A 277 10.40 2.03 -21.27
C GLU A 277 9.28 2.19 -20.24
N THR A 278 8.44 1.19 -20.04
CA THR A 278 7.37 1.27 -19.03
C THR A 278 7.34 0.05 -18.15
N ASN A 279 7.00 0.26 -16.88
CA ASN A 279 6.56 -0.78 -15.97
C ASN A 279 5.26 -0.36 -15.27
N TRP A 280 4.41 -1.33 -14.93
CA TRP A 280 3.18 -1.11 -14.19
C TRP A 280 3.02 -2.18 -13.13
N THR A 281 2.44 -1.82 -11.99
CA THR A 281 2.14 -2.73 -10.88
C THR A 281 0.68 -2.58 -10.49
N LEU A 282 -0.04 -3.69 -10.35
CA LEU A 282 -1.36 -3.77 -9.76
C LEU A 282 -1.29 -4.70 -8.54
N PHE A 283 -1.63 -4.17 -7.37
CA PHE A 283 -1.71 -4.94 -6.14
C PHE A 283 -3.12 -4.84 -5.56
N GLN A 284 -3.60 -5.95 -5.04
CA GLN A 284 -4.87 -6.02 -4.33
C GLN A 284 -4.78 -6.97 -3.15
N GLU A 285 -5.40 -6.58 -2.05
CA GLU A 285 -5.48 -7.41 -0.86
C GLU A 285 -6.85 -7.32 -0.18
N SER A 286 -7.17 -8.37 0.57
CA SER A 286 -8.26 -8.42 1.53
C SER A 286 -7.75 -9.07 2.81
N THR A 287 -7.82 -8.32 3.91
CA THR A 287 -7.26 -8.69 5.20
C THR A 287 -8.29 -8.54 6.30
N ARG A 288 -8.41 -9.54 7.16
CA ARG A 288 -9.07 -9.43 8.46
C ARG A 288 -8.01 -9.41 9.53
N TYR A 289 -8.14 -8.51 10.50
CA TYR A 289 -7.08 -8.27 11.49
C TYR A 289 -7.68 -7.90 12.85
N GLY A 290 -7.34 -8.64 13.89
CA GLY A 290 -7.61 -8.31 15.29
C GLY A 290 -6.47 -7.49 15.89
N PHE A 291 -6.79 -6.36 16.52
CA PHE A 291 -5.80 -5.56 17.23
C PHE A 291 -5.59 -6.07 18.63
N GLN A 292 -4.31 -6.19 18.98
CA GLN A 292 -3.90 -6.70 20.26
C GLN A 292 -4.58 -5.97 21.43
N GLN A 293 -5.01 -6.72 22.43
CA GLN A 293 -5.51 -6.21 23.70
C GLN A 293 -4.36 -5.60 24.51
N ALA A 294 -4.60 -4.44 25.12
CA ALA A 294 -3.68 -3.87 26.11
C ALA A 294 -3.67 -4.72 27.40
N THR A 295 -2.51 -4.96 28.01
CA THR A 295 -2.36 -5.91 29.13
C THR A 295 -2.90 -5.44 30.46
N PHE A 296 -3.22 -6.41 31.32
CA PHE A 296 -3.43 -6.24 32.75
C PHE A 296 -2.08 -6.37 33.49
N GLY A 297 -1.44 -5.25 33.85
CA GLY A 297 -0.32 -5.21 34.80
C GLY A 297 1.10 -5.13 34.22
N GLN A 298 1.60 -3.94 33.93
CA GLN A 298 2.50 -3.12 34.75
C GLN A 298 2.25 -1.69 34.28
N ASN A 299 1.48 -0.91 35.04
CA ASN A 299 1.46 0.55 34.93
C ASN A 299 1.14 1.18 33.53
N THR A 300 -0.01 0.85 32.90
CA THR A 300 -0.83 1.58 31.85
C THR A 300 -1.39 0.57 30.83
N PRO A 301 -2.64 0.62 30.27
CA PRO A 301 -3.61 1.74 30.12
C PRO A 301 -5.13 1.43 30.33
N SER A 302 -5.97 2.47 30.21
CA SER A 302 -7.45 2.55 30.37
C SER A 302 -8.34 1.80 29.33
N LEU A 303 -7.75 0.94 28.49
CA LEU A 303 -8.37 0.42 27.26
C LEU A 303 -8.53 -1.10 27.24
N ILE A 304 -8.23 -1.76 28.36
CA ILE A 304 -8.28 -3.21 28.57
C ILE A 304 -9.63 -3.82 28.15
N GLY A 305 -10.72 -3.03 28.25
CA GLY A 305 -12.07 -3.46 27.88
C GLY A 305 -12.38 -3.44 26.39
N GLN A 306 -11.55 -2.88 25.52
CA GLN A 306 -11.88 -2.66 24.10
C GLN A 306 -11.25 -3.70 23.16
N LYS A 307 -12.05 -4.19 22.22
CA LYS A 307 -11.66 -5.06 21.11
C LYS A 307 -11.73 -4.27 19.81
N TRP A 308 -10.60 -4.06 19.16
CA TRP A 308 -10.57 -3.42 17.84
C TRP A 308 -10.24 -4.47 16.78
N SER A 309 -10.88 -4.39 15.61
CA SER A 309 -10.50 -5.23 14.47
C SER A 309 -10.89 -4.60 13.14
N TYR A 310 -10.28 -5.07 12.05
CA TYR A 310 -10.74 -4.86 10.69
C TYR A 310 -11.36 -6.13 10.13
N SER A 311 -12.56 -6.03 9.56
CA SER A 311 -13.26 -7.18 9.00
C SER A 311 -14.23 -6.81 7.85
N PRO A 312 -13.78 -6.82 6.58
CA PRO A 312 -12.38 -6.81 6.14
C PRO A 312 -11.81 -5.39 6.00
N MET A 313 -10.50 -5.31 5.80
CA MET A 313 -9.76 -4.20 5.21
C MET A 313 -9.34 -4.63 3.81
N GLU A 314 -9.59 -3.79 2.83
CA GLU A 314 -9.21 -3.98 1.43
C GLU A 314 -8.31 -2.85 1.00
N ALA A 315 -7.22 -3.18 0.32
CA ALA A 315 -6.35 -2.19 -0.27
C ALA A 315 -6.04 -2.52 -1.72
N THR A 316 -5.88 -1.48 -2.52
CA THR A 316 -5.51 -1.56 -3.93
C THR A 316 -4.49 -0.48 -4.22
N PHE A 317 -3.40 -0.84 -4.90
CA PHE A 317 -2.54 0.16 -5.53
C PHE A 317 -2.28 -0.20 -6.99
N LEU A 318 -2.29 0.82 -7.83
CA LEU A 318 -1.96 0.76 -9.24
C LEU A 318 -0.88 1.79 -9.52
N THR A 319 0.20 1.39 -10.19
CA THR A 319 1.24 2.29 -10.69
C THR A 319 1.54 2.03 -12.15
N SER A 320 1.93 3.08 -12.86
CA SER A 320 2.55 3.03 -14.17
C SER A 320 3.70 4.02 -14.17
N ASN A 321 4.92 3.54 -14.38
CA ASN A 321 6.12 4.33 -14.50
C ASN A 321 6.66 4.21 -15.93
N SER A 322 6.92 5.35 -16.56
CA SER A 322 7.37 5.44 -17.94
C SER A 322 8.62 6.31 -18.04
N ASN A 323 9.69 5.78 -18.63
CA ASN A 323 10.88 6.53 -19.01
C ASN A 323 10.85 6.79 -20.52
N LEU A 324 11.07 8.03 -20.93
CA LEU A 324 11.31 8.44 -22.30
C LEU A 324 12.79 8.82 -22.42
N ASN A 325 13.58 7.89 -22.96
CA ASN A 325 15.02 8.04 -23.20
C ASN A 325 15.23 8.75 -24.54
N TRP A 326 15.17 10.08 -24.55
CA TRP A 326 15.31 10.87 -25.78
C TRP A 326 16.71 10.73 -26.39
N ASP A 327 17.73 10.77 -25.51
CA ASP A 327 19.13 10.48 -25.81
C ASP A 327 19.88 10.16 -24.50
N ALA A 328 21.21 10.01 -24.56
CA ALA A 328 22.05 9.72 -23.39
C ALA A 328 22.05 10.82 -22.31
N HIS A 329 21.61 12.03 -22.65
CA HIS A 329 21.65 13.21 -21.81
C HIS A 329 20.28 13.71 -21.36
N ASN A 330 19.21 13.30 -22.05
CA ASN A 330 17.85 13.80 -21.85
C ASN A 330 16.87 12.64 -21.60
N VAL A 331 16.33 12.57 -20.37
CA VAL A 331 15.39 11.52 -19.96
C VAL A 331 14.17 12.13 -19.29
N SER A 332 12.97 11.84 -19.79
CA SER A 332 11.72 12.16 -19.08
C SER A 332 11.20 10.95 -18.33
N LEU A 333 10.67 11.16 -17.13
CA LEU A 333 9.98 10.16 -16.32
C LEU A 333 8.54 10.62 -16.08
N ILE A 334 7.59 9.72 -16.25
CA ILE A 334 6.17 9.93 -15.93
C ILE A 334 5.70 8.79 -15.02
N THR A 335 5.17 9.14 -13.85
CA THR A 335 4.50 8.21 -12.93
C THR A 335 3.03 8.58 -12.84
N LEU A 336 2.17 7.59 -13.08
CA LEU A 336 0.74 7.64 -12.80
C LEU A 336 0.46 6.64 -11.68
N SER A 337 -0.28 7.03 -10.66
CA SER A 337 -0.70 6.07 -9.64
C SER A 337 -2.05 6.36 -9.04
N TYR A 338 -2.67 5.29 -8.56
CA TYR A 338 -3.94 5.32 -7.85
C TYR A 338 -3.90 4.34 -6.69
N THR A 339 -4.30 4.78 -5.51
CA THR A 339 -4.40 3.95 -4.31
C THR A 339 -5.79 4.07 -3.73
N LYS A 340 -6.30 2.95 -3.22
CA LYS A 340 -7.59 2.87 -2.55
C LYS A 340 -7.43 2.01 -1.31
N THR A 341 -7.95 2.47 -0.19
CA THR A 341 -8.18 1.63 1.00
C THR A 341 -9.63 1.74 1.43
N GLN A 342 -10.23 0.61 1.77
CA GLN A 342 -11.58 0.52 2.29
C GLN A 342 -11.60 -0.45 3.45
N ASP A 343 -12.10 -0.04 4.60
CA ASP A 343 -12.10 -0.88 5.79
C ASP A 343 -13.40 -0.79 6.57
N ASN A 344 -13.74 -1.92 7.21
CA ASN A 344 -14.76 -2.00 8.23
C ASN A 344 -14.06 -2.08 9.59
N ASN A 345 -13.93 -0.92 10.22
CA ASN A 345 -13.35 -0.78 11.54
C ASN A 345 -14.38 -1.15 12.62
N VAL A 346 -14.14 -2.27 13.30
CA VAL A 346 -15.00 -2.83 14.33
C VAL A 346 -14.43 -2.52 15.70
N LEU A 347 -15.19 -1.79 16.51
CA LEU A 347 -14.96 -1.62 17.94
C LEU A 347 -16.00 -2.42 18.71
N ALA A 348 -15.55 -3.39 19.50
CA ALA A 348 -16.34 -4.16 20.44
C ALA A 348 -15.73 -4.07 21.86
N ALA A 349 -16.33 -4.75 22.83
CA ALA A 349 -15.76 -4.85 24.17
C ALA A 349 -15.51 -6.30 24.61
N PHE A 350 -14.60 -6.49 25.56
CA PHE A 350 -14.41 -7.77 26.25
C PHE A 350 -15.52 -8.05 27.26
N ASN A 351 -16.12 -7.01 27.83
CA ASN A 351 -17.03 -7.10 28.98
C ASN A 351 -18.49 -6.70 28.68
N ASN A 352 -18.80 -6.28 27.46
CA ASN A 352 -20.17 -5.96 27.03
C ASN A 352 -20.38 -6.36 25.56
N GLY A 353 -21.64 -6.50 25.15
CA GLY A 353 -22.02 -6.94 23.79
C GLY A 353 -22.17 -5.80 22.77
N ILE A 354 -21.77 -4.57 23.09
CA ILE A 354 -21.94 -3.44 22.16
C ILE A 354 -20.84 -3.51 21.10
N VAL A 355 -21.25 -3.43 19.83
CA VAL A 355 -20.36 -3.40 18.67
C VAL A 355 -20.66 -2.16 17.84
N THR A 356 -19.63 -1.38 17.51
CA THR A 356 -19.68 -0.25 16.58
C THR A 356 -18.87 -0.61 15.35
N VAL A 357 -19.41 -0.35 14.16
CA VAL A 357 -18.70 -0.54 12.89
C VAL A 357 -18.66 0.79 12.17
N ASN A 358 -17.45 1.24 11.83
CA ASN A 358 -17.24 2.41 10.97
C ASN A 358 -16.68 1.94 9.63
N ASN A 359 -17.22 2.48 8.53
CA ASN A 359 -16.71 2.22 7.19
C ASN A 359 -15.83 3.39 6.75
N GLU A 360 -14.53 3.18 6.64
CA GLU A 360 -13.59 4.21 6.19
C GLU A 360 -13.14 3.91 4.76
N LYS A 361 -13.02 4.95 3.94
CA LYS A 361 -12.61 4.85 2.54
C LYS A 361 -11.64 5.97 2.22
N SER A 362 -10.48 5.63 1.68
CA SER A 362 -9.49 6.61 1.23
C SER A 362 -9.06 6.32 -0.20
N TYR A 363 -8.86 7.39 -0.95
CA TYR A 363 -8.45 7.38 -2.34
C TYR A 363 -7.31 8.37 -2.53
N THR A 364 -6.24 7.97 -3.20
CA THR A 364 -5.16 8.88 -3.61
C THR A 364 -4.88 8.70 -5.10
N GLY A 365 -4.92 9.78 -5.86
CA GLY A 365 -4.49 9.80 -7.25
C GLY A 365 -3.25 10.68 -7.41
N GLN A 366 -2.28 10.25 -8.20
CA GLN A 366 -1.04 10.99 -8.44
C GLN A 366 -0.65 10.99 -9.91
N ILE A 367 -0.15 12.14 -10.35
CA ILE A 367 0.61 12.31 -11.59
C ILE A 367 1.93 12.97 -11.21
N ASN A 368 3.05 12.37 -11.57
CA ASN A 368 4.37 12.96 -11.40
C ASN A 368 5.11 12.92 -12.72
N ALA A 369 5.71 14.03 -13.13
CA ALA A 369 6.55 14.12 -14.31
C ALA A 369 7.87 14.79 -13.95
N ARG A 370 8.99 14.23 -14.41
CA ARG A 370 10.34 14.76 -14.19
C ARG A 370 11.14 14.68 -15.47
N HIS A 371 11.89 15.72 -15.82
CA HIS A 371 12.88 15.66 -16.89
C HIS A 371 14.28 15.84 -16.31
N SER A 372 15.23 15.03 -16.78
CA SER A 372 16.63 15.07 -16.38
C SER A 372 17.51 15.42 -17.57
N PHE A 373 18.38 16.40 -17.39
CA PHE A 373 19.38 16.87 -18.34
C PHE A 373 20.77 16.60 -17.77
N THR A 374 21.70 16.03 -18.55
CA THR A 374 23.10 15.88 -18.14
C THR A 374 24.06 16.49 -19.15
N TRP A 375 25.06 17.24 -18.70
CA TRP A 375 26.11 17.82 -19.56
C TRP A 375 27.33 18.20 -18.73
N ASP A 376 28.55 17.90 -19.19
CA ASP A 376 29.82 18.32 -18.56
C ASP A 376 29.88 18.11 -17.03
N GLY A 377 29.46 16.92 -16.55
CA GLY A 377 29.42 16.60 -15.13
C GLY A 377 28.29 17.29 -14.33
N THR A 378 27.43 18.03 -15.02
CA THR A 378 26.21 18.66 -14.48
C THR A 378 25.01 17.74 -14.67
N LEU A 379 24.14 17.68 -13.67
CA LEU A 379 22.80 17.12 -13.76
C LEU A 379 21.80 18.21 -13.35
N ALA A 380 20.74 18.41 -14.14
CA ALA A 380 19.57 19.18 -13.75
C ALA A 380 18.31 18.34 -13.88
N GLN A 381 17.52 18.25 -12.82
CA GLN A 381 16.25 17.56 -12.79
C GLN A 381 15.16 18.56 -12.41
N LEU A 382 14.10 18.62 -13.22
CA LEU A 382 12.96 19.49 -12.97
C LEU A 382 11.69 18.65 -13.07
N GLY A 383 10.76 18.82 -12.13
CA GLY A 383 9.54 18.05 -12.11
C GLY A 383 8.33 18.79 -11.59
N ILE A 384 7.17 18.22 -11.92
CA ILE A 384 5.85 18.63 -11.48
C ILE A 384 5.15 17.41 -10.92
N GLN A 385 4.51 17.55 -9.76
CA GLN A 385 3.75 16.50 -9.13
C GLN A 385 2.37 17.04 -8.74
N TYR A 386 1.32 16.30 -9.08
CA TYR A 386 -0.03 16.56 -8.63
C TYR A 386 -0.53 15.35 -7.87
N ILE A 387 -1.01 15.57 -6.65
CA ILE A 387 -1.61 14.52 -5.82
C ILE A 387 -2.97 15.02 -5.36
N ASN A 388 -4.00 14.21 -5.56
CA ASN A 388 -5.31 14.40 -4.95
C ASN A 388 -5.57 13.29 -3.96
N TRP A 389 -6.09 13.66 -2.81
CA TRP A 389 -6.49 12.75 -1.76
C TRP A 389 -7.94 13.01 -1.39
N SER A 390 -8.71 11.94 -1.23
CA SER A 390 -10.12 12.00 -0.88
C SER A 390 -10.46 10.93 0.14
N ASN A 391 -11.16 11.34 1.19
CA ASN A 391 -11.72 10.44 2.17
C ASN A 391 -13.19 10.83 2.42
N PRO A 392 -14.15 10.28 1.64
CA PRO A 392 -15.55 10.71 1.69
C PRO A 392 -16.30 10.24 2.93
N THR A 393 -15.83 9.17 3.59
CA THR A 393 -16.45 8.65 4.82
C THR A 393 -15.71 9.08 6.08
N GLY A 394 -14.64 9.86 5.93
CA GLY A 394 -13.81 10.37 7.01
C GLY A 394 -12.73 9.41 7.47
N GLN A 395 -11.69 10.00 8.07
CA GLN A 395 -10.51 9.29 8.56
C GLN A 395 -10.44 9.40 10.07
N THR A 396 -10.22 8.28 10.76
CA THR A 396 -9.77 8.25 12.15
C THR A 396 -10.68 8.98 13.15
N SER A 397 -10.20 10.04 13.81
CA SER A 397 -10.98 10.90 14.72
C SER A 397 -12.05 11.73 14.01
N TYR A 398 -12.01 11.76 12.67
CA TYR A 398 -12.97 12.42 11.78
C TYR A 398 -13.85 11.44 11.00
N ALA A 399 -14.02 10.20 11.49
CA ALA A 399 -14.94 9.25 10.88
C ALA A 399 -16.36 9.85 10.76
N GLY A 400 -16.97 9.70 9.59
CA GLY A 400 -18.24 10.31 9.20
C GLY A 400 -18.13 11.69 8.54
N TYR A 401 -16.93 12.29 8.45
CA TYR A 401 -16.72 13.61 7.87
C TYR A 401 -15.87 13.56 6.61
N ALA A 402 -16.45 13.95 5.47
CA ALA A 402 -15.74 13.95 4.20
C ALA A 402 -14.57 14.95 4.18
N ARG A 403 -13.44 14.52 3.63
CA ARG A 403 -12.26 15.35 3.35
C ARG A 403 -11.82 15.17 1.91
N LYS A 404 -11.34 16.24 1.28
CA LYS A 404 -10.69 16.21 -0.02
C LYS A 404 -9.67 17.34 -0.13
N GLU A 405 -8.46 16.96 -0.47
CA GLU A 405 -7.26 17.79 -0.42
C GLU A 405 -6.44 17.51 -1.68
N ASP A 406 -5.97 18.56 -2.34
CA ASP A 406 -5.13 18.47 -3.53
C ASP A 406 -3.82 19.24 -3.28
N THR A 407 -2.71 18.72 -3.78
CA THR A 407 -1.41 19.39 -3.76
C THR A 407 -0.82 19.39 -5.16
N LEU A 408 -0.51 20.57 -5.69
CA LEU A 408 0.27 20.76 -6.90
C LEU A 408 1.66 21.26 -6.54
N SER A 409 2.67 20.59 -7.06
CA SER A 409 4.06 20.79 -6.66
C SER A 409 4.96 21.02 -7.87
N GLY A 410 5.89 21.97 -7.73
CA GLY A 410 7.03 22.12 -8.62
C GLY A 410 8.32 21.84 -7.84
N TYR A 411 9.23 21.05 -8.39
CA TYR A 411 10.47 20.68 -7.71
C TYR A 411 11.65 20.57 -8.67
N GLY A 412 12.86 20.59 -8.12
CA GLY A 412 14.07 20.34 -8.88
C GLY A 412 15.28 19.95 -8.05
N ASN A 413 16.25 19.32 -8.70
CA ASN A 413 17.54 18.92 -8.15
C ASN A 413 18.64 19.24 -9.16
N PHE A 414 19.74 19.82 -8.70
CA PHE A 414 20.87 20.20 -9.52
C PHE A 414 22.15 19.67 -8.89
N GLU A 415 23.06 19.18 -9.72
CA GLU A 415 24.35 18.65 -9.28
C GLU A 415 25.43 19.09 -10.23
N GLN A 416 26.57 19.49 -9.69
CA GLN A 416 27.77 19.80 -10.44
C GLN A 416 28.92 18.97 -9.88
N LYS A 417 29.44 18.05 -10.69
CA LYS A 417 30.67 17.33 -10.40
C LYS A 417 31.87 18.18 -10.84
N LEU A 418 32.88 18.26 -10.00
CA LEU A 418 34.11 19.03 -10.19
C LEU A 418 35.32 18.15 -9.86
N PHE A 419 36.45 18.46 -10.49
CA PHE A 419 37.74 17.77 -10.26
C PHE A 419 37.60 16.25 -10.40
N SER A 420 37.07 15.79 -11.53
CA SER A 420 36.81 14.36 -11.81
C SER A 420 35.92 13.67 -10.76
N ASP A 421 34.87 14.38 -10.35
CA ASP A 421 33.91 13.99 -9.29
C ASP A 421 34.51 13.84 -7.89
N ARG A 422 35.70 14.41 -7.63
CA ARG A 422 36.21 14.49 -6.27
C ARG A 422 35.41 15.46 -5.43
N LEU A 423 34.80 16.48 -6.02
CA LEU A 423 33.86 17.36 -5.34
C LEU A 423 32.56 17.39 -6.13
N THR A 424 31.44 17.10 -5.48
CA THR A 424 30.11 17.32 -6.04
C THR A 424 29.40 18.37 -5.22
N LEU A 425 28.92 19.42 -5.89
CA LEU A 425 28.01 20.41 -5.31
C LEU A 425 26.60 20.08 -5.75
N ASP A 426 25.62 20.20 -4.87
CA ASP A 426 24.24 19.93 -5.21
C ASP A 426 23.25 20.85 -4.50
N GLY A 427 22.08 21.04 -5.11
CA GLY A 427 21.02 21.88 -4.58
C GLY A 427 19.64 21.43 -5.05
N SER A 428 18.66 21.52 -4.17
CA SER A 428 17.28 21.09 -4.43
C SER A 428 16.28 22.14 -3.99
N PHE A 429 15.11 22.16 -4.63
CA PHE A 429 13.99 22.99 -4.20
C PHE A 429 12.66 22.27 -4.43
N ARG A 430 11.64 22.66 -3.65
CA ARG A 430 10.25 22.26 -3.84
C ARG A 430 9.32 23.40 -3.44
N VAL A 431 8.23 23.55 -4.18
CA VAL A 431 7.13 24.45 -3.87
C VAL A 431 5.83 23.67 -3.97
N ASP A 432 5.03 23.69 -2.91
CA ASP A 432 3.74 23.02 -2.83
C ASP A 432 2.61 24.06 -2.71
N ASP A 433 1.65 23.97 -3.62
CA ASP A 433 0.37 24.68 -3.58
C ASP A 433 -0.70 23.70 -3.10
N HIS A 434 -1.13 23.86 -1.85
CA HIS A 434 -2.07 22.97 -1.18
C HIS A 434 -3.46 23.59 -1.12
N TYR A 435 -4.48 22.78 -1.38
CA TYR A 435 -5.86 23.23 -1.44
C TYR A 435 -6.85 22.18 -0.93
N ASP A 436 -7.69 22.60 0.01
CA ASP A 436 -8.76 21.78 0.55
C ASP A 436 -10.09 22.13 -0.12
N TYR A 437 -10.69 21.15 -0.79
CA TYR A 437 -12.03 21.31 -1.35
C TYR A 437 -13.11 21.18 -0.29
N ILE A 438 -12.92 20.23 0.62
CA ILE A 438 -13.78 20.00 1.77
C ILE A 438 -12.92 19.47 2.91
N GLY A 439 -13.15 20.02 4.09
CA GLY A 439 -12.52 19.56 5.32
C GLY A 439 -13.37 19.91 6.52
N VAL A 440 -12.89 19.56 7.70
CA VAL A 440 -13.60 19.81 8.95
C VAL A 440 -12.68 20.43 9.98
N ASP A 441 -13.13 21.54 10.56
CA ASP A 441 -12.54 22.11 11.75
C ASP A 441 -13.09 21.32 12.95
N GLN A 442 -12.22 20.74 13.80
CA GLN A 442 -12.66 19.77 14.80
C GLN A 442 -13.58 20.42 15.86
N ALA A 443 -14.78 19.86 16.02
CA ALA A 443 -15.49 19.83 17.30
C ALA A 443 -15.66 18.34 17.65
N ALA A 444 -15.27 17.92 18.85
CA ALA A 444 -15.30 16.50 19.20
C ALA A 444 -16.74 15.99 19.46
N SER A 445 -16.90 14.67 19.40
CA SER A 445 -18.11 13.84 19.25
C SER A 445 -19.40 14.26 19.99
N GLY A 446 -20.40 14.68 19.21
CA GLY A 446 -21.78 14.82 19.70
C GLY A 446 -22.38 16.22 19.54
N SER A 447 -21.65 17.22 19.01
CA SER A 447 -22.23 18.50 18.56
C SER A 447 -21.32 19.29 17.61
N SER A 448 -21.89 19.60 16.43
CA SER A 448 -21.45 20.48 15.32
C SER A 448 -19.94 20.60 15.01
N THR A 449 -19.38 19.57 14.37
CA THR A 449 -18.23 19.71 13.47
C THR A 449 -18.58 20.71 12.36
N ARG A 450 -17.72 21.70 12.11
CA ARG A 450 -17.94 22.68 11.05
C ARG A 450 -17.18 22.26 9.80
N TYR A 451 -17.91 22.03 8.73
CA TYR A 451 -17.31 21.92 7.41
C TYR A 451 -16.76 23.27 6.99
N PHE A 452 -15.58 23.25 6.41
CA PHE A 452 -15.11 24.32 5.53
C PHE A 452 -14.98 23.75 4.12
N TYR A 453 -15.06 24.65 3.15
CA TYR A 453 -15.00 24.31 1.74
C TYR A 453 -14.07 25.29 1.05
N ASN A 454 -13.34 24.80 0.05
CA ASN A 454 -12.57 25.64 -0.86
C ASN A 454 -11.56 26.57 -0.15
N ARG A 455 -10.67 25.97 0.65
CA ARG A 455 -9.65 26.68 1.42
C ARG A 455 -8.29 26.44 0.77
N GLY A 456 -7.72 27.50 0.18
CA GLY A 456 -6.33 27.50 -0.26
C GLY A 456 -5.40 27.97 0.85
N PHE A 457 -4.16 27.50 0.82
CA PHE A 457 -3.13 27.84 1.80
C PHE A 457 -1.98 28.60 1.12
N PRO A 458 -1.18 29.37 1.89
CA PRO A 458 0.06 29.92 1.37
C PRO A 458 0.97 28.80 0.86
N LEU A 459 1.77 29.13 -0.16
CA LEU A 459 2.75 28.20 -0.72
C LEU A 459 3.70 27.72 0.38
N ALA A 460 3.92 26.41 0.39
CA ALA A 460 4.97 25.81 1.18
C ALA A 460 6.22 25.65 0.33
N ILE A 461 7.38 25.95 0.91
CA ILE A 461 8.63 26.07 0.16
C ILE A 461 9.71 25.31 0.90
N ASN A 462 10.49 24.52 0.17
CA ASN A 462 11.73 23.94 0.64
C ASN A 462 12.86 24.31 -0.32
N TYR A 463 14.04 24.59 0.23
CA TYR A 463 15.28 24.60 -0.52
C TYR A 463 16.41 24.01 0.31
N ALA A 464 17.36 23.36 -0.36
CA ALA A 464 18.50 22.74 0.28
C ALA A 464 19.74 22.82 -0.61
N ALA A 465 20.91 22.85 0.01
CA ALA A 465 22.20 22.85 -0.66
C ALA A 465 23.20 21.98 0.10
N GLY A 466 24.03 21.26 -0.63
CA GLY A 466 25.01 20.36 -0.05
C GLY A 466 26.24 20.16 -0.93
N ALA A 467 27.22 19.48 -0.35
CA ALA A 467 28.45 19.11 -1.03
C ALA A 467 28.97 17.77 -0.54
N THR A 468 29.56 17.00 -1.46
CA THR A 468 30.27 15.75 -1.16
C THR A 468 31.70 15.82 -1.69
N LEU A 469 32.68 15.62 -0.82
CA LEU A 469 34.10 15.57 -1.14
C LEU A 469 34.64 14.14 -1.00
N LYS A 470 35.20 13.59 -2.09
CA LYS A 470 35.92 12.32 -2.15
C LYS A 470 37.41 12.58 -2.42
N PRO A 471 38.22 12.87 -1.40
CA PRO A 471 39.56 13.41 -1.61
C PRO A 471 40.51 12.41 -2.26
N LEU A 472 40.28 11.10 -2.10
CA LEU A 472 41.19 10.04 -2.51
C LEU A 472 40.78 9.31 -3.80
N LYS A 473 39.63 9.68 -4.41
CA LYS A 473 38.99 8.93 -5.51
C LYS A 473 39.93 8.55 -6.66
N GLU A 474 40.84 9.44 -7.05
CA GLU A 474 41.73 9.28 -8.21
C GLU A 474 43.11 8.69 -7.88
N PHE A 475 43.48 8.56 -6.60
CA PHE A 475 44.82 8.10 -6.24
C PHE A 475 44.91 6.59 -6.39
N ASP A 476 45.95 6.05 -7.04
CA ASP A 476 46.27 4.63 -6.93
C ASP A 476 46.83 4.32 -5.54
N LEU A 477 46.05 3.57 -4.77
CA LEU A 477 46.35 3.25 -3.38
C LEU A 477 46.75 1.78 -3.19
N GLY A 478 46.85 1.00 -4.28
CA GLY A 478 47.19 -0.43 -4.23
C GLY A 478 46.31 -1.19 -3.24
N ALA A 479 46.92 -1.81 -2.21
CA ALA A 479 46.20 -2.56 -1.18
C ALA A 479 45.25 -1.69 -0.30
N PHE A 480 45.37 -0.37 -0.36
CA PHE A 480 44.50 0.59 0.35
C PHE A 480 43.43 1.21 -0.57
N ASP A 481 43.15 0.59 -1.72
CA ASP A 481 42.10 1.02 -2.65
C ASP A 481 40.73 1.30 -2.01
N PRO A 482 40.28 0.59 -0.94
CA PRO A 482 39.07 0.97 -0.22
C PRO A 482 39.03 2.44 0.21
N LEU A 483 40.18 3.05 0.55
CA LEU A 483 40.24 4.46 0.96
C LEU A 483 39.83 5.44 -0.15
N ARG A 484 39.74 5.03 -1.42
CA ARG A 484 39.17 5.86 -2.51
C ARG A 484 37.71 6.23 -2.25
N GLU A 485 36.99 5.41 -1.50
CA GLU A 485 35.60 5.64 -1.11
C GLU A 485 35.47 6.59 0.11
N VAL A 486 36.59 7.06 0.71
CA VAL A 486 36.53 8.09 1.76
C VAL A 486 35.74 9.29 1.26
N ALA A 487 34.71 9.68 2.01
CA ALA A 487 33.84 10.78 1.63
C ALA A 487 33.47 11.64 2.84
N PHE A 488 33.40 12.94 2.61
CA PHE A 488 32.86 13.93 3.53
C PHE A 488 31.64 14.56 2.87
N SER A 489 30.52 14.61 3.57
CA SER A 489 29.29 15.24 3.10
C SER A 489 28.83 16.29 4.09
N GLY A 490 28.27 17.39 3.59
CA GLY A 490 27.59 18.40 4.40
C GLY A 490 26.38 18.96 3.65
N ARG A 491 25.29 19.23 4.38
CA ARG A 491 24.05 19.76 3.82
C ARG A 491 23.34 20.70 4.79
N TYR A 492 22.66 21.68 4.21
CA TYR A 492 21.69 22.53 4.87
C TYR A 492 20.35 22.52 4.11
N SER A 493 19.24 22.59 4.83
CA SER A 493 17.93 22.86 4.24
C SER A 493 17.09 23.79 5.08
N HIS A 494 16.24 24.55 4.41
CA HIS A 494 15.19 25.37 5.01
C HIS A 494 13.84 24.99 4.43
N THR A 495 12.83 24.85 5.27
CA THR A 495 11.44 24.60 4.86
C THR A 495 10.51 25.56 5.58
N GLU A 496 9.58 26.15 4.82
CA GLU A 496 8.51 27.01 5.31
C GLU A 496 7.16 26.37 4.99
N GLN A 497 6.30 26.24 6.00
CA GLN A 497 4.96 25.69 5.83
C GLN A 497 3.96 26.50 6.67
N SER A 498 2.92 26.99 6.01
CA SER A 498 1.77 27.61 6.68
C SER A 498 0.78 26.55 7.16
N ASP A 499 -0.13 26.88 8.08
CA ASP A 499 -1.20 25.96 8.51
C ASP A 499 -1.94 25.35 7.31
N VAL A 500 -2.31 24.06 7.38
CA VAL A 500 -3.05 23.34 6.33
C VAL A 500 -4.44 22.86 6.73
N SER A 501 -4.94 23.07 7.96
CA SER A 501 -6.40 23.09 8.26
C SER A 501 -6.76 23.16 9.75
N GLY A 502 -7.88 23.85 10.05
CA GLY A 502 -8.87 23.45 11.07
C GLY A 502 -8.47 23.31 12.53
N ILE A 503 -7.41 23.97 12.94
CA ILE A 503 -7.01 24.09 14.34
C ILE A 503 -7.60 25.34 15.00
N ILE A 504 -7.98 25.20 16.26
CA ILE A 504 -8.50 26.30 17.09
C ILE A 504 -7.30 26.90 17.84
N PRO A 505 -6.83 28.11 17.51
CA PRO A 505 -5.76 28.74 18.25
C PRO A 505 -6.21 29.09 19.67
N ASP A 506 -5.28 29.05 20.63
CA ASP A 506 -5.56 29.51 21.98
C ASP A 506 -5.80 31.02 22.03
N ASN A 507 -6.47 31.46 23.09
CA ASN A 507 -6.89 32.85 23.20
C ASN A 507 -5.67 33.79 23.18
N GLY A 508 -5.66 34.73 22.23
CA GLY A 508 -4.55 35.67 22.04
C GLY A 508 -3.33 35.08 21.32
N VAL A 509 -3.37 33.82 20.86
CA VAL A 509 -2.30 33.20 20.07
C VAL A 509 -2.59 33.37 18.59
N THR A 510 -1.60 33.86 17.84
CA THR A 510 -1.60 33.84 16.38
C THR A 510 -0.59 32.79 15.93
N LEU A 511 -1.05 31.79 15.19
CA LEU A 511 -0.19 30.73 14.68
C LEU A 511 0.57 31.25 13.45
N LEU A 512 1.90 31.25 13.56
CA LEU A 512 2.82 31.65 12.50
C LEU A 512 3.17 30.45 11.62
N PRO A 513 3.67 30.63 10.39
CA PRO A 513 4.22 29.54 9.60
C PRO A 513 5.29 28.76 10.39
N GLU A 514 5.24 27.42 10.28
CA GLU A 514 6.30 26.54 10.77
C GLU A 514 7.54 26.73 9.89
N LEU A 515 8.69 26.91 10.52
CA LEU A 515 9.97 27.03 9.85
C LEU A 515 10.86 25.90 10.35
N GLN A 516 11.50 25.18 9.43
CA GLN A 516 12.37 24.06 9.77
C GLN A 516 13.73 24.22 9.09
N ASP A 517 14.77 24.31 9.92
CA ASP A 517 16.16 24.28 9.49
C ASP A 517 16.77 22.92 9.84
N LYS A 518 17.45 22.31 8.87
CA LYS A 518 18.20 21.05 9.06
C LYS A 518 19.65 21.24 8.65
N TYR A 519 20.55 20.84 9.54
CA TYR A 519 21.99 20.80 9.30
C TYR A 519 22.48 19.37 9.44
N GLU A 520 23.25 18.92 8.46
CA GLU A 520 23.67 17.55 8.34
C GLU A 520 25.13 17.47 7.90
N ALA A 521 25.89 16.58 8.52
CA ALA A 521 27.27 16.32 8.15
C ALA A 521 27.58 14.83 8.31
N ALA A 522 28.29 14.24 7.35
CA ALA A 522 28.64 12.84 7.39
C ALA A 522 30.09 12.60 6.95
N VAL A 523 30.69 11.57 7.54
CA VAL A 523 32.02 11.08 7.17
C VAL A 523 31.94 9.59 6.93
N ILE A 524 32.40 9.12 5.78
CA ILE A 524 32.53 7.72 5.40
C ILE A 524 34.02 7.40 5.34
N LEU A 525 34.47 6.41 6.13
CA LEU A 525 35.88 6.01 6.23
C LEU A 525 36.00 4.50 5.99
N PRO A 526 36.02 4.03 4.73
CA PRO A 526 36.20 2.63 4.40
C PRO A 526 37.66 2.20 4.61
N LEU A 527 38.04 1.99 5.87
CA LEU A 527 39.41 1.68 6.29
C LEU A 527 39.86 0.30 5.80
N TYR A 528 38.98 -0.70 5.90
CA TYR A 528 39.23 -2.08 5.50
C TYR A 528 37.97 -2.73 4.91
N SER A 529 38.11 -3.85 4.18
CA SER A 529 36.96 -4.64 3.72
C SER A 529 36.06 -5.15 4.85
N TRP A 530 36.65 -5.38 6.03
CA TRP A 530 35.95 -5.83 7.24
C TRP A 530 35.47 -4.67 8.15
N PHE A 531 35.83 -3.42 7.86
CA PHE A 531 35.39 -2.28 8.67
C PHE A 531 35.28 -0.99 7.84
N LYS A 532 34.03 -0.65 7.52
CA LYS A 532 33.64 0.56 6.81
C LYS A 532 32.76 1.45 7.72
N PRO A 533 33.35 2.16 8.69
CA PRO A 533 32.61 3.09 9.53
C PRO A 533 32.09 4.31 8.76
N GLN A 534 30.91 4.74 9.14
CA GLN A 534 30.28 5.99 8.77
C GLN A 534 29.74 6.67 10.03
N VAL A 535 29.96 7.97 10.15
CA VAL A 535 29.38 8.79 11.22
C VAL A 535 28.62 9.95 10.61
N THR A 536 27.41 10.16 11.08
CA THR A 536 26.49 11.20 10.63
C THR A 536 26.04 12.04 11.82
N TYR A 537 26.20 13.35 11.74
CA TYR A 537 25.61 14.33 12.64
C TYR A 537 24.35 14.92 12.00
N PHE A 538 23.31 15.14 12.81
CA PHE A 538 22.11 15.84 12.41
C PHE A 538 21.68 16.84 13.48
N ASP A 539 21.14 17.96 13.00
CA ASP A 539 20.56 19.04 13.79
C ASP A 539 19.30 19.50 13.09
N THR A 540 18.17 19.49 13.78
CA THR A 540 16.88 19.94 13.26
C THR A 540 16.27 20.92 14.23
N GLU A 541 16.10 22.15 13.77
CA GLU A 541 15.50 23.24 14.52
C GLU A 541 14.18 23.62 13.86
N ILE A 542 13.09 23.57 14.64
CA ILE A 542 11.74 23.88 14.17
C ILE A 542 11.23 25.06 14.98
N ALA A 543 10.94 26.16 14.30
CA ALA A 543 10.27 27.31 14.91
C ALA A 543 8.77 27.25 14.62
N ASN A 544 7.98 27.68 15.61
CA ASN A 544 6.53 27.72 15.53
C ASN A 544 5.86 26.35 15.26
N ASP A 545 6.42 25.26 15.78
CA ASP A 545 5.83 23.92 15.75
C ASP A 545 4.47 23.92 16.46
N LYS A 546 3.43 23.38 15.82
CA LYS A 546 2.04 23.45 16.31
C LYS A 546 1.86 22.40 17.39
N THR A 547 1.57 22.86 18.60
CA THR A 547 1.41 21.98 19.76
C THR A 547 0.08 22.25 20.47
N PRO A 548 -0.67 21.22 20.89
CA PRO A 548 -1.88 21.43 21.69
C PRO A 548 -1.51 22.06 23.03
N SER A 549 -2.03 23.24 23.40
CA SER A 549 -1.79 23.88 24.71
C SER A 549 -2.67 23.32 25.81
N ARG A 550 -3.95 23.09 25.48
CA ARG A 550 -4.98 22.60 26.39
C ARG A 550 -6.09 21.94 25.60
N TYR A 551 -6.98 21.28 26.32
CA TYR A 551 -8.21 20.76 25.76
C TYR A 551 -9.39 21.52 26.38
N ILE A 552 -10.35 21.94 25.55
CA ILE A 552 -11.59 22.55 26.02
C ILE A 552 -12.73 21.57 25.87
N THR A 553 -13.64 21.57 26.83
CA THR A 553 -14.92 20.88 26.69
C THR A 553 -15.87 21.78 25.89
N TYR A 554 -16.01 21.51 24.60
CA TYR A 554 -16.98 22.21 23.76
C TYR A 554 -18.14 21.27 23.49
N ASN A 555 -19.34 21.60 23.99
CA ASN A 555 -20.55 20.76 23.91
C ASN A 555 -20.35 19.30 24.40
N GLY A 556 -19.59 19.11 25.48
CA GLY A 556 -19.43 17.81 26.15
C GLY A 556 -18.21 16.97 25.72
N GLN A 557 -17.32 17.48 24.88
CA GLN A 557 -16.14 16.75 24.40
C GLN A 557 -14.83 17.55 24.45
N LEU A 558 -13.71 16.85 24.68
CA LEU A 558 -12.36 17.41 24.73
C LEU A 558 -11.83 17.71 23.32
N THR A 559 -11.80 19.00 22.94
CA THR A 559 -11.21 19.50 21.70
C THR A 559 -9.85 20.13 21.98
N PRO A 560 -8.78 19.81 21.22
CA PRO A 560 -7.48 20.44 21.38
C PRO A 560 -7.53 21.90 20.92
N VAL A 561 -6.98 22.77 21.77
CA VAL A 561 -6.68 24.17 21.45
C VAL A 561 -5.18 24.27 21.25
N TRP A 562 -4.77 24.98 20.21
CA TRP A 562 -3.41 24.94 19.69
C TRP A 562 -2.64 26.20 20.05
N THR A 563 -1.39 26.00 20.45
CA THR A 563 -0.35 27.01 20.53
C THR A 563 0.78 26.63 19.59
N GLN A 564 1.88 27.35 19.67
CA GLN A 564 3.11 27.02 18.98
C GLN A 564 4.31 27.04 19.94
N ALA A 565 5.31 26.24 19.65
CA ALA A 565 6.56 26.16 20.39
C ALA A 565 7.73 25.95 19.44
N ASN A 566 8.95 26.20 19.91
CA ASN A 566 10.14 25.80 19.17
C ASN A 566 10.55 24.39 19.59
N THR A 567 10.90 23.55 18.64
CA THR A 567 11.32 22.16 18.86
C THR A 567 12.71 21.95 18.26
N VAL A 568 13.59 21.28 19.00
CA VAL A 568 14.99 21.03 18.59
C VAL A 568 15.31 19.55 18.75
N ARG A 569 16.01 18.98 17.77
CA ARG A 569 16.54 17.61 17.81
C ARG A 569 17.96 17.57 17.26
N LYS A 570 18.90 17.05 18.03
CA LYS A 570 20.30 16.93 17.64
C LYS A 570 20.83 15.56 18.00
N GLY A 571 21.72 15.00 17.19
CA GLY A 571 22.29 13.70 17.47
C GLY A 571 23.35 13.23 16.49
N VAL A 572 23.87 12.04 16.80
CA VAL A 572 24.87 11.34 16.01
C VAL A 572 24.38 9.93 15.71
N GLU A 573 24.57 9.48 14.48
CA GLU A 573 24.42 8.11 14.02
C GLU A 573 25.79 7.59 13.63
N ALA A 574 26.17 6.42 14.17
CA ALA A 574 27.36 5.70 13.76
C ALA A 574 26.92 4.37 13.14
N VAL A 575 27.41 4.08 11.95
CA VAL A 575 27.14 2.83 11.21
C VAL A 575 28.48 2.19 10.87
N ALA A 576 28.57 0.88 10.94
CA ALA A 576 29.72 0.14 10.45
C ALA A 576 29.26 -1.13 9.75
N THR A 577 29.81 -1.39 8.58
CA THR A 577 29.60 -2.63 7.82
C THR A 577 30.94 -3.28 7.49
N GLY A 578 30.92 -4.59 7.23
CA GLY A 578 32.11 -5.27 6.77
C GLY A 578 31.95 -6.77 6.58
N VAL A 579 32.95 -7.36 5.93
CA VAL A 579 33.08 -8.80 5.71
C VAL A 579 34.34 -9.30 6.42
N PHE A 580 34.19 -10.07 7.51
CA PHE A 580 35.32 -10.60 8.31
C PHE A 580 36.04 -11.77 7.64
N LEU A 581 35.28 -12.60 6.94
CA LEU A 581 35.76 -13.81 6.27
C LEU A 581 35.11 -13.83 4.89
N ASP A 582 35.91 -14.01 3.85
CA ASP A 582 35.43 -14.31 2.51
C ASP A 582 36.43 -15.30 1.89
N ASN A 583 36.20 -16.59 2.13
CA ASN A 583 37.11 -17.64 1.72
C ASN A 583 36.33 -18.94 1.41
N PRO A 584 37.00 -20.01 0.94
CA PRO A 584 36.31 -21.27 0.63
C PRO A 584 35.56 -21.93 1.80
N LEU A 585 35.86 -21.57 3.05
CA LEU A 585 35.18 -22.08 4.25
C LEU A 585 33.88 -21.32 4.55
N GLY A 586 33.67 -20.14 3.96
CA GLY A 586 32.44 -19.37 4.10
C GLY A 586 32.63 -17.86 4.00
N LYS A 587 31.52 -17.15 4.16
CA LYS A 587 31.45 -15.69 4.18
C LYS A 587 30.80 -15.19 5.46
N THR A 588 31.46 -14.28 6.18
CA THR A 588 30.93 -13.65 7.40
C THR A 588 30.79 -12.16 7.18
N SER A 589 29.58 -11.63 7.23
CA SER A 589 29.30 -10.20 7.09
C SER A 589 28.54 -9.67 8.30
N TYR A 590 28.71 -8.39 8.61
CA TYR A 590 27.94 -7.73 9.66
C TYR A 590 27.53 -6.33 9.27
N ARG A 591 26.50 -5.86 9.98
CA ARG A 591 26.06 -4.48 10.02
C ARG A 591 25.83 -4.09 11.48
N ALA A 592 26.44 -2.99 11.91
CA ALA A 592 26.23 -2.41 13.22
C ALA A 592 25.78 -0.96 13.05
N SER A 593 24.84 -0.51 13.87
CA SER A 593 24.52 0.90 13.99
C SER A 593 24.20 1.30 15.42
N TYR A 594 24.50 2.55 15.75
CA TYR A 594 24.24 3.16 17.03
C TYR A 594 23.79 4.60 16.81
N THR A 595 22.69 4.98 17.44
CA THR A 595 22.18 6.35 17.42
C THR A 595 22.22 6.92 18.83
N ARG A 596 22.65 8.18 18.96
CA ARG A 596 22.54 8.98 20.18
C ARG A 596 21.92 10.34 19.86
N LEU A 597 20.71 10.57 20.38
CA LEU A 597 20.09 11.89 20.44
C LEU A 597 20.69 12.66 21.62
N THR A 598 21.55 13.63 21.33
CA THR A 598 22.16 14.51 22.33
C THR A 598 21.17 15.55 22.84
N GLU A 599 20.26 16.00 21.97
CA GLU A 599 19.21 16.95 22.30
C GLU A 599 17.89 16.54 21.66
N ALA A 600 16.80 16.73 22.41
CA ALA A 600 15.44 16.54 21.95
C ALA A 600 14.58 17.33 22.94
N TRP A 601 14.14 18.50 22.52
CA TRP A 601 13.54 19.51 23.38
C TRP A 601 12.40 20.19 22.63
N SER A 602 11.38 20.61 23.37
CA SER A 602 10.32 21.48 22.87
C SER A 602 10.03 22.54 23.93
N GLY A 603 9.81 23.78 23.48
CA GLY A 603 9.37 24.88 24.34
C GLY A 603 7.91 24.76 24.80
N SER A 604 7.19 23.72 24.34
CA SER A 604 5.83 23.47 24.75
C SER A 604 5.76 22.99 26.19
N THR A 605 4.88 23.60 26.99
CA THR A 605 4.66 23.25 28.40
C THR A 605 3.59 22.16 28.58
N SER A 606 2.90 21.76 27.51
CA SER A 606 1.75 20.85 27.55
C SER A 606 2.09 19.40 27.21
N THR A 607 3.25 19.13 26.59
CA THR A 607 3.71 17.78 26.23
C THR A 607 5.16 17.56 26.66
N PRO A 608 5.48 16.46 27.37
CA PRO A 608 6.86 16.15 27.77
C PRO A 608 7.66 15.57 26.58
N TYR A 609 7.75 16.32 25.47
CA TYR A 609 8.27 15.88 24.17
C TYR A 609 9.60 15.12 24.28
N GLY A 610 10.61 15.75 24.87
CA GLY A 610 11.96 15.18 25.00
C GLY A 610 12.08 13.95 25.90
N MET A 611 11.08 13.68 26.76
CA MET A 611 11.06 12.49 27.62
C MET A 611 10.48 11.26 26.90
N THR A 612 9.69 11.48 25.85
CA THR A 612 8.93 10.44 25.11
C THR A 612 9.68 9.86 23.91
N ILE A 613 10.99 10.14 23.82
CA ILE A 613 11.86 9.75 22.72
C ILE A 613 13.06 9.00 23.31
N PRO A 614 13.38 7.77 22.84
CA PRO A 614 14.56 7.05 23.29
C PRO A 614 15.82 7.82 22.90
N ARG A 615 16.73 8.03 23.86
CA ARG A 615 17.97 8.80 23.63
C ARG A 615 19.04 8.02 22.90
N SER A 616 19.03 6.70 23.04
CA SER A 616 19.96 5.79 22.39
C SER A 616 19.24 4.58 21.81
N MET A 617 19.67 4.17 20.62
CA MET A 617 19.24 2.93 19.94
C MET A 617 20.47 2.26 19.32
N ALA A 618 20.45 0.93 19.24
CA ALA A 618 21.51 0.19 18.57
C ALA A 618 20.93 -1.00 17.81
N ASN A 619 21.49 -1.29 16.64
CA ASN A 619 21.14 -2.46 15.82
C ASN A 619 22.43 -3.18 15.46
N PHE A 620 22.46 -4.50 15.54
CA PHE A 620 23.60 -5.31 15.12
C PHE A 620 23.08 -6.56 14.42
N ALA A 621 23.52 -6.82 13.19
CA ALA A 621 23.23 -8.04 12.46
C ALA A 621 24.55 -8.69 12.03
N LEU A 622 24.66 -10.00 12.22
CA LEU A 622 25.79 -10.82 11.81
C LEU A 622 25.26 -11.99 10.99
N THR A 623 25.75 -12.14 9.76
CA THR A 623 25.40 -13.21 8.84
C THR A 623 26.63 -14.05 8.53
N GLN A 624 26.50 -15.36 8.67
CA GLN A 624 27.51 -16.35 8.33
C GLN A 624 26.92 -17.28 7.27
N ALA A 625 27.55 -17.35 6.10
CA ALA A 625 27.27 -18.36 5.09
C ALA A 625 28.43 -19.38 5.03
N TRP A 626 28.12 -20.67 4.94
CA TRP A 626 29.11 -21.75 4.79
C TRP A 626 28.48 -22.98 4.14
N ASN A 627 29.13 -23.53 3.12
CA ASN A 627 28.66 -24.71 2.37
C ASN A 627 27.22 -24.62 1.81
N LYS A 628 26.21 -25.01 2.57
CA LYS A 628 24.80 -24.94 2.19
C LYS A 628 23.97 -24.19 3.23
N PHE A 629 24.63 -23.63 4.23
CA PHE A 629 23.99 -22.99 5.37
C PHE A 629 24.21 -21.49 5.32
N THR A 630 23.18 -20.75 5.72
CA THR A 630 23.26 -19.33 6.02
C THR A 630 22.62 -19.11 7.37
N ALA A 631 23.32 -18.48 8.32
CA ALA A 631 22.79 -18.14 9.62
C ALA A 631 22.94 -16.65 9.88
N THR A 632 21.86 -16.00 10.32
CA THR A 632 21.90 -14.60 10.74
C THR A 632 21.45 -14.48 12.19
N VAL A 633 22.11 -13.61 12.94
CA VAL A 633 21.66 -13.15 14.27
C VAL A 633 21.58 -11.64 14.24
N ALA A 634 20.42 -11.10 14.62
CA ALA A 634 20.18 -9.67 14.73
C ALA A 634 19.80 -9.28 16.17
N VAL A 635 20.32 -8.15 16.65
CA VAL A 635 20.08 -7.60 17.98
C VAL A 635 19.62 -6.17 17.84
N ASN A 636 18.48 -5.85 18.45
CA ASN A 636 17.88 -4.51 18.44
C ASN A 636 17.72 -4.01 19.87
N TYR A 637 18.39 -2.91 20.22
CA TYR A 637 18.36 -2.27 21.53
C TYR A 637 17.69 -0.90 21.48
N VAL A 638 16.81 -0.64 22.44
CA VAL A 638 16.17 0.66 22.66
C VAL A 638 16.37 1.06 24.12
N SER A 639 16.95 2.24 24.34
CA SER A 639 17.12 2.82 25.68
C SER A 639 15.78 3.16 26.35
N ALA A 640 15.82 3.47 27.64
CA ALA A 640 14.64 3.85 28.39
C ALA A 640 14.09 5.23 27.97
N PHE A 641 12.78 5.38 27.94
CA PHE A 641 12.08 6.65 27.73
C PHE A 641 10.70 6.60 28.42
N TRP A 642 9.96 7.69 28.45
CA TRP A 642 8.67 7.77 29.13
C TRP A 642 7.50 7.53 28.19
N SER A 643 6.48 6.82 28.68
CA SER A 643 5.20 6.70 27.99
C SER A 643 4.53 8.07 27.87
N ASN A 644 3.69 8.25 26.85
CA ASN A 644 2.88 9.45 26.65
C ASN A 644 1.38 9.14 26.76
N PHE A 645 1.03 7.98 27.32
CA PHE A 645 -0.32 7.47 27.39
C PHE A 645 -0.92 7.61 28.80
N ASN A 646 -2.22 7.90 28.89
CA ASN A 646 -2.91 8.06 30.17
C ASN A 646 -3.20 6.70 30.83
N SER A 647 -2.55 6.47 31.95
CA SER A 647 -2.60 5.27 32.77
C SER A 647 -3.91 5.10 33.52
N ALA A 648 -4.16 3.87 33.97
CA ALA A 648 -5.18 3.66 34.99
C ALA A 648 -4.87 4.40 36.32
N ASP A 649 -3.60 4.67 36.62
CA ASP A 649 -3.14 5.39 37.82
C ASP A 649 -2.86 6.89 37.60
N GLY A 650 -3.10 7.41 36.38
CA GLY A 650 -2.88 8.81 36.02
C GLY A 650 -1.42 9.28 35.97
N ALA A 651 -0.42 8.39 36.01
CA ALA A 651 1.02 8.76 36.02
C ALA A 651 1.77 8.22 34.79
N TYR A 652 2.67 8.98 34.17
CA TYR A 652 3.53 8.44 33.09
C TYR A 652 4.51 7.40 33.64
N HIS A 653 4.85 6.39 32.83
CA HIS A 653 5.74 5.29 33.23
C HIS A 653 6.89 5.12 32.26
N GLN A 654 8.02 4.65 32.78
CA GLN A 654 9.20 4.40 31.97
C GLN A 654 9.03 3.11 31.15
N VAL A 655 9.14 3.23 29.83
CA VAL A 655 9.13 2.13 28.86
C VAL A 655 10.49 2.06 28.14
N GLY A 656 10.64 1.12 27.21
CA GLY A 656 11.92 0.87 26.54
C GLY A 656 12.87 0.02 27.39
N ASN A 657 14.17 0.32 27.32
CA ASN A 657 15.24 -0.45 27.99
C ASN A 657 15.17 -1.95 27.74
N TYR A 658 15.09 -2.31 26.46
CA TYR A 658 15.04 -3.71 26.04
C TYR A 658 16.04 -3.96 24.92
N ALA A 659 16.47 -5.21 24.82
CA ALA A 659 17.13 -5.76 23.65
C ALA A 659 16.32 -6.96 23.18
N THR A 660 16.01 -7.03 21.90
CA THR A 660 15.47 -8.24 21.26
C THR A 660 16.57 -8.89 20.44
N VAL A 661 16.52 -10.22 20.37
CA VAL A 661 17.43 -11.02 19.54
C VAL A 661 16.59 -11.81 18.56
N ASP A 662 16.89 -11.69 17.28
CA ASP A 662 16.32 -12.48 16.20
C ASP A 662 17.42 -13.38 15.64
N ALA A 663 17.07 -14.60 15.26
CA ALA A 663 18.03 -15.55 14.69
C ALA A 663 17.37 -16.42 13.63
N ASN A 664 18.12 -16.75 12.58
CA ASN A 664 17.69 -17.66 11.54
C ASN A 664 18.83 -18.56 11.08
N LEU A 665 18.45 -19.73 10.56
CA LEU A 665 19.32 -20.72 9.97
C LEU A 665 18.63 -21.29 8.73
N ALA A 666 19.18 -20.99 7.57
CA ALA A 666 18.75 -21.51 6.28
C ALA A 666 19.67 -22.65 5.82
N TYR A 667 19.08 -23.61 5.11
CA TYR A 667 19.77 -24.67 4.40
C TYR A 667 19.29 -24.73 2.95
N ASP A 668 20.22 -24.53 2.01
CA ASP A 668 19.99 -24.55 0.58
C ASP A 668 20.31 -25.92 -0.01
N PHE A 669 19.39 -26.47 -0.81
CA PHE A 669 19.60 -27.76 -1.47
C PHE A 669 18.97 -27.78 -2.87
N PRO A 670 19.66 -28.40 -3.84
CA PRO A 670 19.15 -28.48 -5.20
C PRO A 670 17.95 -29.41 -5.31
N ILE A 671 17.03 -29.10 -6.22
CA ILE A 671 15.91 -29.96 -6.63
C ILE A 671 15.91 -30.10 -8.16
N SER A 672 15.12 -31.02 -8.70
CA SER A 672 15.04 -31.18 -10.16
C SER A 672 14.48 -29.91 -10.81
N GLY A 673 15.29 -29.21 -11.61
CA GLY A 673 14.88 -27.99 -12.33
C GLY A 673 14.91 -26.71 -11.50
N GLY A 674 15.42 -26.73 -10.27
CA GLY A 674 15.44 -25.55 -9.40
C GLY A 674 16.24 -25.72 -8.12
N ASP A 675 16.08 -24.78 -7.20
CA ASP A 675 16.71 -24.75 -5.89
C ASP A 675 15.64 -24.68 -4.79
N ALA A 676 15.91 -25.28 -3.65
CA ALA A 676 15.06 -25.22 -2.47
C ALA A 676 15.85 -24.65 -1.28
N LYS A 677 15.18 -23.86 -0.44
CA LYS A 677 15.73 -23.27 0.78
C LYS A 677 14.79 -23.55 1.93
N LEU A 678 15.28 -24.25 2.95
CA LEU A 678 14.57 -24.45 4.22
C LEU A 678 15.16 -23.52 5.27
N THR A 679 14.36 -22.60 5.79
CA THR A 679 14.77 -21.62 6.80
C THR A 679 14.05 -21.88 8.11
N PHE A 680 14.79 -22.08 9.19
CA PHE A 680 14.27 -21.99 10.56
C PHE A 680 14.57 -20.60 11.10
N TYR A 681 13.58 -19.94 11.69
CA TYR A 681 13.74 -18.59 12.22
C TYR A 681 13.06 -18.44 13.58
N GLY A 682 13.60 -17.52 14.37
CA GLY A 682 13.08 -17.10 15.64
C GLY A 682 13.18 -15.58 15.77
N ARG A 683 12.09 -14.93 16.16
CA ARG A 683 12.02 -13.50 16.46
C ARG A 683 11.87 -13.31 17.96
N ASN A 684 12.61 -12.39 18.56
CA ASN A 684 12.70 -12.16 19.99
C ASN A 684 12.95 -13.47 20.77
N ILE A 685 13.97 -14.23 20.37
CA ILE A 685 14.26 -15.58 20.89
C ILE A 685 14.57 -15.60 22.39
N THR A 686 15.00 -14.47 22.94
CA THR A 686 15.19 -14.27 24.39
C THR A 686 13.88 -14.09 25.16
N ASN A 687 12.73 -14.12 24.46
CA ASN A 687 11.39 -13.93 24.99
C ASN A 687 11.28 -12.64 25.84
N LYS A 688 11.93 -11.57 25.41
CA LYS A 688 11.95 -10.31 26.14
C LYS A 688 10.54 -9.73 26.14
N ARG A 689 9.99 -9.51 27.32
CA ARG A 689 8.73 -8.79 27.53
C ARG A 689 9.05 -7.31 27.75
N TYR A 690 8.40 -6.47 26.96
CA TYR A 690 8.47 -5.00 27.04
C TYR A 690 7.13 -4.43 26.59
N GLU A 691 6.88 -3.16 26.92
CA GLU A 691 5.68 -2.44 26.52
C GLU A 691 6.04 -1.31 25.54
N THR A 692 5.13 -1.03 24.60
CA THR A 692 5.24 0.13 23.72
C THR A 692 4.87 1.41 24.47
N ILE A 693 5.13 2.58 23.87
CA ILE A 693 4.77 3.89 24.45
C ILE A 693 3.26 4.02 24.74
N TYR A 694 2.43 3.18 24.10
CA TYR A 694 0.97 3.14 24.22
C TYR A 694 0.47 2.02 25.15
N GLY A 695 1.36 1.30 25.85
CA GLY A 695 0.99 0.26 26.82
C GLY A 695 0.59 -1.09 26.18
N TYR A 696 1.06 -1.38 24.96
CA TYR A 696 0.88 -2.70 24.34
C TYR A 696 2.10 -3.59 24.61
N PRO A 697 1.90 -4.83 25.10
CA PRO A 697 3.01 -5.72 25.40
C PRO A 697 3.55 -6.40 24.14
N ALA A 698 4.84 -6.71 24.11
CA ALA A 698 5.40 -7.55 23.06
C ALA A 698 4.85 -9.00 23.12
N TRP A 699 4.64 -9.63 21.95
CA TRP A 699 4.18 -11.02 21.84
C TRP A 699 5.13 -12.02 22.52
N GLY A 700 6.41 -11.66 22.67
CA GLY A 700 7.46 -12.55 23.15
C GLY A 700 8.16 -13.26 22.00
N ALA A 701 8.72 -14.44 22.26
CA ALA A 701 9.41 -15.24 21.25
C ALA A 701 8.41 -15.85 20.23
N VAL A 702 8.70 -15.68 18.94
CA VAL A 702 7.97 -16.31 17.83
C VAL A 702 8.95 -17.19 17.08
N TRP A 703 8.56 -18.44 16.80
CA TRP A 703 9.41 -19.39 16.08
C TRP A 703 8.68 -19.89 14.84
N GLY A 704 9.41 -20.15 13.76
CA GLY A 704 8.83 -20.68 12.54
C GLY A 704 9.82 -21.37 11.63
N SER A 705 9.27 -21.96 10.58
CA SER A 705 10.03 -22.54 9.49
C SER A 705 9.38 -22.19 8.15
N GLU A 706 10.20 -21.87 7.16
CA GLU A 706 9.79 -21.59 5.78
C GLU A 706 10.50 -22.54 4.81
N LEU A 707 9.75 -23.14 3.89
CA LEU A 707 10.27 -23.80 2.70
C LEU A 707 10.01 -22.91 1.48
N LYS A 708 11.08 -22.54 0.80
CA LYS A 708 11.06 -21.86 -0.50
C LYS A 708 11.52 -22.82 -1.58
N LEU A 709 10.77 -22.91 -2.67
CA LEU A 709 11.15 -23.60 -3.90
C LEU A 709 11.27 -22.53 -5.00
N ALA A 710 12.38 -22.49 -5.71
CA ALA A 710 12.65 -21.53 -6.77
C ALA A 710 13.07 -22.25 -8.05
N PHE A 711 12.45 -21.90 -9.16
CA PHE A 711 12.72 -22.41 -10.50
C PHE A 711 13.11 -21.23 -11.38
N SER A 712 14.15 -21.34 -12.18
CA SER A 712 14.52 -20.29 -13.13
C SER A 712 15.22 -20.87 -14.34
N ASP A 713 14.85 -20.39 -15.52
CA ASP A 713 15.60 -20.63 -16.74
C ASP A 713 16.84 -19.75 -16.68
N LYS A 714 17.95 -20.30 -16.18
CA LYS A 714 19.24 -19.61 -16.25
C LYS A 714 19.53 -19.31 -17.71
N SER A 715 19.62 -18.03 -18.07
CA SER A 715 19.78 -17.62 -19.46
C SER A 715 21.03 -18.26 -20.08
N VAL A 716 20.91 -18.63 -21.35
CA VAL A 716 21.98 -19.19 -22.20
C VAL A 716 23.14 -18.20 -22.42
N ALA A 717 23.09 -16.99 -21.85
CA ALA A 717 24.15 -15.98 -21.93
C ALA A 717 25.46 -16.38 -21.22
N ASP A 718 25.46 -17.44 -20.40
CA ASP A 718 26.66 -18.03 -19.78
C ASP A 718 27.27 -19.20 -20.58
N LEU A 719 26.77 -19.47 -21.79
CA LEU A 719 27.39 -20.41 -22.73
C LEU A 719 28.04 -19.66 -23.90
N PRO A 720 29.25 -20.04 -24.35
CA PRO A 720 29.91 -19.38 -25.47
C PRO A 720 29.03 -19.45 -26.72
N PHE A 721 28.63 -18.28 -27.20
CA PHE A 721 27.73 -18.07 -28.32
C PHE A 721 28.17 -18.85 -29.57
N LYS A 722 27.23 -19.55 -30.20
CA LYS A 722 27.28 -19.81 -31.64
C LYS A 722 26.16 -18.98 -32.27
N ALA A 723 26.53 -17.99 -33.07
CA ALA A 723 25.61 -17.06 -33.71
C ALA A 723 24.52 -17.80 -34.51
N ALA A 724 23.25 -17.48 -34.25
CA ALA A 724 22.13 -17.89 -35.07
C ALA A 724 22.00 -16.96 -36.29
N ALA A 725 21.67 -17.54 -37.43
CA ALA A 725 21.45 -16.85 -38.69
C ALA A 725 20.27 -15.86 -38.60
N PRO A 726 20.22 -14.80 -39.44
CA PRO A 726 19.11 -13.85 -39.42
C PRO A 726 17.81 -14.55 -39.80
N ALA A 727 16.81 -14.43 -38.92
CA ALA A 727 15.45 -14.91 -39.19
C ALA A 727 14.80 -14.06 -40.30
N GLU A 728 14.15 -14.72 -41.25
CA GLU A 728 13.32 -14.05 -42.25
C GLU A 728 12.22 -13.21 -41.57
N PRO A 729 11.82 -12.05 -42.14
CA PRO A 729 10.76 -11.24 -41.57
C PRO A 729 9.45 -12.03 -41.55
N SER A 730 8.97 -12.32 -40.35
CA SER A 730 7.67 -12.94 -40.12
C SER A 730 6.57 -12.07 -40.77
N PRO A 731 5.59 -12.67 -41.48
CA PRO A 731 4.51 -11.91 -42.08
C PRO A 731 3.79 -11.05 -41.03
N ALA A 732 3.40 -9.83 -41.42
CA ALA A 732 2.76 -8.89 -40.51
C ALA A 732 1.55 -9.55 -39.81
N PRO A 733 1.41 -9.37 -38.48
CA PRO A 733 0.33 -10.00 -37.72
C PRO A 733 -1.04 -9.62 -38.31
N PHE A 734 -1.84 -10.64 -38.63
CA PHE A 734 -3.17 -10.49 -39.21
C PHE A 734 -4.20 -10.98 -38.21
N TRP A 735 -5.08 -10.07 -37.76
CA TRP A 735 -6.02 -10.34 -36.67
C TRP A 735 -7.25 -11.12 -37.10
N THR A 736 -7.49 -11.32 -38.40
CA THR A 736 -8.69 -12.03 -38.88
C THR A 736 -8.54 -13.53 -38.67
N GLY A 737 -9.46 -14.12 -37.92
CA GLY A 737 -9.44 -15.56 -37.66
C GLY A 737 -10.32 -15.96 -36.48
N PHE A 738 -10.53 -17.28 -36.38
CA PHE A 738 -11.12 -17.90 -35.20
C PHE A 738 -10.06 -18.02 -34.12
N TYR A 739 -10.45 -17.81 -32.85
CA TYR A 739 -9.57 -18.08 -31.71
C TYR A 739 -10.35 -18.79 -30.60
N ALA A 740 -9.62 -19.57 -29.82
CA ALA A 740 -10.11 -20.17 -28.58
C ALA A 740 -9.07 -19.96 -27.48
N GLY A 741 -9.51 -19.78 -26.25
CA GLY A 741 -8.62 -19.45 -25.16
C GLY A 741 -9.19 -19.74 -23.80
N VAL A 742 -8.35 -19.50 -22.80
CA VAL A 742 -8.69 -19.60 -21.39
C VAL A 742 -8.52 -18.24 -20.74
N ASN A 743 -9.34 -17.96 -19.74
CA ASN A 743 -9.25 -16.74 -18.95
C ASN A 743 -9.39 -17.03 -17.46
N ALA A 744 -8.78 -16.17 -16.65
CA ALA A 744 -8.88 -16.18 -15.20
C ALA A 744 -8.84 -14.74 -14.66
N GLY A 745 -9.55 -14.50 -13.57
CA GLY A 745 -9.73 -13.15 -13.06
C GLY A 745 -10.58 -13.07 -11.80
N GLY A 746 -10.93 -11.85 -11.42
CA GLY A 746 -11.79 -11.55 -10.28
C GLY A 746 -13.14 -11.00 -10.73
N LEU A 747 -14.18 -11.38 -10.00
CA LEU A 747 -15.51 -10.76 -10.02
C LEU A 747 -15.71 -9.98 -8.73
N PHE A 748 -16.21 -8.75 -8.85
CA PHE A 748 -16.51 -7.83 -7.77
C PHE A 748 -17.93 -7.30 -7.98
N GLY A 749 -18.88 -7.79 -7.20
CA GLY A 749 -20.25 -7.28 -7.19
C GLY A 749 -20.31 -5.86 -6.67
N ASP A 750 -21.29 -5.10 -7.16
CA ASP A 750 -21.67 -3.85 -6.53
C ASP A 750 -22.21 -4.09 -5.11
N ASN A 751 -22.06 -3.12 -4.21
CA ASN A 751 -22.65 -3.13 -2.86
C ASN A 751 -24.17 -2.95 -2.92
N ASN A 752 -24.85 -3.91 -3.51
CA ASN A 752 -26.29 -3.93 -3.61
C ASN A 752 -26.83 -4.77 -2.45
N GLY A 753 -27.31 -4.08 -1.42
CA GLY A 753 -27.94 -4.75 -0.31
C GLY A 753 -29.17 -5.54 -0.77
N LEU A 754 -29.41 -6.69 -0.15
CA LEU A 754 -30.70 -7.36 -0.27
C LEU A 754 -31.72 -6.53 0.48
N ASN A 755 -32.68 -5.97 -0.24
CA ASN A 755 -33.77 -5.20 0.34
C ASN A 755 -34.85 -6.16 0.78
N ASN A 756 -35.03 -6.26 2.09
CA ASN A 756 -36.13 -6.98 2.69
C ASN A 756 -37.28 -5.99 2.94
N VAL A 757 -38.34 -6.14 2.15
CA VAL A 757 -39.56 -5.33 2.26
C VAL A 757 -40.66 -6.21 2.85
N PRO A 758 -41.13 -5.92 4.07
CA PRO A 758 -42.29 -6.59 4.63
C PRO A 758 -43.54 -6.17 3.84
N GLY A 759 -44.43 -7.11 3.53
CA GLY A 759 -45.73 -6.81 2.96
C GLY A 759 -46.85 -6.90 4.00
N ASP A 760 -48.08 -6.99 3.51
CA ASP A 760 -49.29 -6.93 4.32
C ASP A 760 -49.36 -8.05 5.36
N ALA A 761 -49.63 -7.67 6.61
CA ALA A 761 -50.03 -8.61 7.63
C ALA A 761 -51.49 -9.00 7.39
N PHE A 762 -51.76 -10.28 7.15
CA PHE A 762 -53.13 -10.80 7.03
C PHE A 762 -53.61 -11.34 8.37
N ASP A 763 -54.74 -10.82 8.84
CA ASP A 763 -55.49 -11.38 9.97
C ASP A 763 -56.52 -12.38 9.43
N ASP A 764 -56.63 -13.58 10.01
CA ASP A 764 -57.78 -14.45 9.74
C ASP A 764 -59.05 -13.80 10.33
N PRO A 765 -59.98 -13.28 9.50
CA PRO A 765 -61.19 -12.62 9.98
C PRO A 765 -62.20 -13.61 10.59
N GLY A 766 -61.96 -14.92 10.45
CA GLY A 766 -62.86 -16.00 10.84
C GLY A 766 -62.78 -16.44 12.30
N ALA A 767 -61.80 -15.95 13.08
CA ALA A 767 -61.62 -16.35 14.47
C ALA A 767 -62.71 -15.79 15.41
N LYS A 768 -63.86 -16.46 15.46
CA LYS A 768 -64.96 -16.11 16.38
C LYS A 768 -64.73 -16.70 17.77
N ASN A 769 -65.09 -15.95 18.81
CA ASN A 769 -65.20 -16.48 20.17
C ASN A 769 -66.46 -17.36 20.28
N PRO A 770 -66.36 -18.68 20.56
CA PRO A 770 -67.51 -19.58 20.61
C PRO A 770 -68.42 -19.34 21.81
N LYS A 771 -68.00 -18.54 22.81
CA LYS A 771 -68.82 -18.23 24.00
C LYS A 771 -69.52 -16.86 23.95
N SER A 772 -69.08 -15.92 23.12
CA SER A 772 -69.68 -14.58 23.07
C SER A 772 -70.20 -14.16 21.69
N GLY A 773 -69.91 -14.92 20.62
CA GLY A 773 -70.32 -14.56 19.25
C GLY A 773 -69.70 -13.26 18.73
N GLN A 774 -68.93 -12.55 19.55
CA GLN A 774 -68.23 -11.34 19.18
C GLN A 774 -67.06 -11.69 18.28
N ILE A 775 -66.87 -10.88 17.24
CA ILE A 775 -65.61 -10.80 16.51
C ILE A 775 -64.54 -10.46 17.57
N LEU A 776 -63.58 -11.35 17.78
CA LEU A 776 -62.42 -11.04 18.60
C LEU A 776 -61.70 -9.86 17.92
N ARG A 777 -61.86 -8.64 18.44
CA ARG A 777 -60.91 -7.56 18.14
C ARG A 777 -59.63 -7.85 18.89
N SER A 778 -58.91 -8.89 18.46
CA SER A 778 -57.66 -9.33 19.09
C SER A 778 -56.82 -10.03 18.03
N ALA A 779 -56.15 -9.23 17.19
CA ALA A 779 -55.17 -9.72 16.22
C ALA A 779 -54.02 -8.72 15.95
N THR A 780 -53.81 -7.68 16.77
CA THR A 780 -52.91 -6.58 16.37
C THR A 780 -51.92 -6.16 17.44
N TYR A 781 -51.37 -7.11 18.18
CA TYR A 781 -50.17 -6.81 18.95
C TYR A 781 -48.97 -6.83 17.99
N PHE A 782 -48.46 -8.01 17.62
CA PHE A 782 -47.12 -8.06 17.04
C PHE A 782 -47.03 -7.89 15.51
N GLY A 783 -48.10 -8.01 14.73
CA GLY A 783 -48.01 -8.01 13.25
C GLY A 783 -47.30 -6.77 12.66
N ARG A 784 -47.66 -5.57 13.13
CA ARG A 784 -47.02 -4.32 12.66
C ARG A 784 -45.58 -4.18 13.15
N ALA A 785 -45.27 -4.62 14.36
CA ALA A 785 -43.91 -4.59 14.91
C ALA A 785 -43.01 -5.67 14.27
N SER A 786 -43.54 -6.85 13.98
CA SER A 786 -42.88 -7.91 13.20
C SER A 786 -42.59 -7.46 11.78
N ALA A 787 -43.55 -6.85 11.08
CA ALA A 787 -43.32 -6.28 9.76
C ALA A 787 -42.26 -5.16 9.82
N SER A 788 -42.42 -4.18 10.71
CA SER A 788 -41.50 -3.04 10.81
C SER A 788 -40.08 -3.42 11.23
N SER A 789 -39.93 -4.44 12.08
CA SER A 789 -38.60 -4.94 12.48
C SER A 789 -37.95 -5.83 11.41
N ALA A 790 -38.73 -6.43 10.50
CA ALA A 790 -38.19 -7.20 9.38
C ALA A 790 -37.67 -6.34 8.23
N ALA A 791 -38.14 -5.08 8.11
CA ALA A 791 -37.63 -4.13 7.13
C ALA A 791 -36.13 -3.91 7.33
N SER A 792 -35.32 -4.36 6.37
CA SER A 792 -33.86 -4.31 6.48
C SER A 792 -33.20 -4.25 5.11
N VAL A 793 -32.02 -3.64 5.06
CA VAL A 793 -31.10 -3.73 3.93
C VAL A 793 -29.93 -4.56 4.42
N VAL A 794 -29.81 -5.79 3.93
CA VAL A 794 -28.67 -6.65 4.28
C VAL A 794 -27.53 -6.31 3.32
N PRO A 795 -26.41 -5.72 3.79
CA PRO A 795 -25.29 -5.43 2.91
C PRO A 795 -24.67 -6.74 2.43
N LEU A 796 -24.60 -6.91 1.11
CA LEU A 796 -23.96 -8.05 0.46
C LEU A 796 -22.87 -7.51 -0.46
N SER A 797 -21.63 -7.95 -0.23
CA SER A 797 -20.49 -7.66 -1.10
C SER A 797 -20.05 -8.97 -1.72
N GLU A 798 -20.41 -9.17 -2.98
CA GLU A 798 -20.09 -10.39 -3.72
C GLU A 798 -18.69 -10.27 -4.32
N GLY A 799 -17.81 -11.22 -4.02
CA GLY A 799 -16.47 -11.25 -4.56
C GLY A 799 -16.03 -12.68 -4.78
N GLY A 800 -15.28 -12.93 -5.83
CA GLY A 800 -14.78 -14.27 -6.09
C GLY A 800 -13.83 -14.34 -7.27
N PHE A 801 -13.18 -15.49 -7.40
CA PHE A 801 -12.40 -15.83 -8.58
C PHE A 801 -13.33 -16.34 -9.66
N LEU A 802 -12.97 -16.04 -10.90
CA LEU A 802 -13.58 -16.63 -12.08
C LEU A 802 -12.51 -17.21 -12.99
N GLY A 803 -12.89 -18.29 -13.66
CA GLY A 803 -12.03 -18.98 -14.61
C GLY A 803 -12.86 -19.71 -15.63
N GLY A 804 -12.45 -19.65 -16.89
CA GLY A 804 -13.27 -20.17 -17.97
C GLY A 804 -12.58 -20.27 -19.30
N GLY A 805 -13.36 -20.75 -20.26
CA GLY A 805 -12.98 -20.81 -21.66
C GLY A 805 -13.69 -19.72 -22.46
N GLN A 806 -13.10 -19.36 -23.58
CA GLN A 806 -13.67 -18.42 -24.54
C GLN A 806 -13.37 -18.85 -25.95
N ILE A 807 -14.27 -18.50 -26.86
CA ILE A 807 -14.12 -18.65 -28.29
C ILE A 807 -14.53 -17.34 -28.96
N GLY A 808 -13.92 -17.02 -30.09
CA GLY A 808 -14.37 -15.87 -30.85
C GLY A 808 -13.84 -15.85 -32.26
N TYR A 809 -14.30 -14.85 -33.00
CA TYR A 809 -13.89 -14.60 -34.36
C TYR A 809 -13.60 -13.12 -34.54
N ASN A 810 -12.42 -12.81 -35.06
CA ASN A 810 -12.03 -11.47 -35.45
C ASN A 810 -12.09 -11.29 -36.95
N TRP A 811 -12.47 -10.07 -37.34
CA TRP A 811 -12.47 -9.60 -38.70
C TRP A 811 -11.78 -8.24 -38.78
N GLN A 812 -10.54 -8.24 -39.29
CA GLN A 812 -9.80 -7.03 -39.59
C GLN A 812 -10.20 -6.51 -40.98
N PHE A 813 -11.26 -5.70 -41.02
CA PHE A 813 -11.85 -5.20 -42.27
C PHE A 813 -11.15 -3.94 -42.82
N ARG A 814 -10.29 -3.30 -42.02
CA ARG A 814 -9.35 -2.26 -42.45
C ARG A 814 -7.99 -2.46 -41.78
N PRO A 815 -6.89 -1.87 -42.31
CA PRO A 815 -5.56 -2.06 -41.74
C PRO A 815 -5.43 -1.77 -40.24
N LYS A 816 -6.29 -0.91 -39.67
CA LYS A 816 -6.30 -0.58 -38.24
C LYS A 816 -7.61 -0.88 -37.49
N LEU A 817 -8.62 -1.45 -38.13
CA LEU A 817 -9.92 -1.69 -37.49
C LEU A 817 -10.24 -3.18 -37.46
N VAL A 818 -10.62 -3.65 -36.29
CA VAL A 818 -11.01 -5.03 -36.04
C VAL A 818 -12.42 -5.03 -35.42
N ALA A 819 -13.32 -5.79 -36.01
CA ALA A 819 -14.59 -6.15 -35.39
C ALA A 819 -14.55 -7.63 -35.03
N GLY A 820 -15.27 -8.07 -34.01
CA GLY A 820 -15.32 -9.49 -33.67
C GLY A 820 -16.53 -9.86 -32.84
N LEU A 821 -16.72 -11.17 -32.71
CA LEU A 821 -17.67 -11.77 -31.79
C LEU A 821 -16.89 -12.65 -30.81
N GLU A 822 -17.25 -12.62 -29.53
CA GLU A 822 -16.66 -13.44 -28.48
C GLU A 822 -17.79 -14.06 -27.66
N ALA A 823 -17.70 -15.37 -27.40
CA ALA A 823 -18.54 -16.07 -26.44
C ALA A 823 -17.65 -16.73 -25.40
N ASP A 824 -18.01 -16.59 -24.13
CA ASP A 824 -17.25 -17.18 -23.02
C ASP A 824 -18.17 -17.76 -21.96
N PHE A 825 -17.64 -18.76 -21.24
CA PHE A 825 -18.31 -19.42 -20.14
C PHE A 825 -17.31 -19.66 -19.01
N GLN A 826 -17.65 -19.18 -17.83
CA GLN A 826 -16.76 -19.12 -16.68
C GLN A 826 -17.44 -19.72 -15.45
N GLY A 827 -16.70 -20.57 -14.72
CA GLY A 827 -17.07 -20.95 -13.36
C GLY A 827 -16.64 -19.86 -12.38
N THR A 828 -17.41 -19.64 -11.34
CA THR A 828 -17.17 -18.57 -10.37
C THR A 828 -17.20 -19.10 -8.93
N THR A 829 -16.35 -18.56 -8.07
CA THR A 829 -16.40 -18.79 -6.60
C THR A 829 -17.09 -17.66 -5.85
N ALA A 830 -17.81 -16.80 -6.59
CA ALA A 830 -18.45 -15.61 -6.07
C ALA A 830 -19.50 -15.97 -5.02
N HIS A 831 -19.29 -15.47 -3.80
CA HIS A 831 -20.18 -15.68 -2.68
C HIS A 831 -20.16 -14.47 -1.74
N ALA A 832 -21.32 -14.09 -1.23
CA ALA A 832 -21.52 -13.08 -0.21
C ALA A 832 -22.46 -13.63 0.85
N SER A 833 -22.23 -13.28 2.11
CA SER A 833 -23.22 -13.42 3.17
C SER A 833 -23.19 -12.22 4.10
N GLY A 834 -24.33 -11.88 4.67
CA GLY A 834 -24.47 -10.76 5.57
C GLY A 834 -25.69 -10.94 6.47
N SER A 835 -25.73 -10.16 7.55
CA SER A 835 -26.88 -10.12 8.44
C SER A 835 -27.24 -8.68 8.78
N ALA A 836 -28.53 -8.43 8.99
CA ALA A 836 -29.06 -7.18 9.50
C ALA A 836 -29.91 -7.46 10.75
N LEU A 837 -29.90 -6.51 11.68
CA LEU A 837 -30.75 -6.51 12.86
C LEU A 837 -31.72 -5.34 12.76
N GLY A 838 -33.00 -5.63 12.89
CA GLY A 838 -34.06 -4.63 12.99
C GLY A 838 -34.83 -4.80 14.28
N ALA A 839 -35.26 -3.71 14.89
CA ALA A 839 -36.10 -3.75 16.08
C ALA A 839 -37.25 -2.76 15.96
N ALA A 840 -38.44 -3.18 16.38
CA ALA A 840 -39.61 -2.32 16.44
C ALA A 840 -40.42 -2.65 17.68
N ASN A 841 -40.94 -1.61 18.33
CA ASN A 841 -41.78 -1.78 19.51
C ASN A 841 -43.24 -1.92 19.12
N GLU A 842 -43.91 -2.85 19.78
CA GLU A 842 -45.35 -3.01 19.69
C GLU A 842 -46.06 -1.81 20.34
N ALA A 843 -47.11 -1.30 19.70
CA ALA A 843 -47.76 -0.06 20.10
C ALA A 843 -48.49 -0.16 21.45
N VAL A 844 -49.07 -1.31 21.77
CA VAL A 844 -49.92 -1.51 22.96
C VAL A 844 -49.13 -2.04 24.16
N THR A 845 -48.41 -3.14 23.98
CA THR A 845 -47.62 -3.82 25.02
C THR A 845 -46.25 -3.18 25.24
N ARG A 846 -45.79 -2.30 24.33
CA ARG A 846 -44.43 -1.71 24.31
C ARG A 846 -43.31 -2.76 24.26
N ALA A 847 -43.66 -4.02 24.02
CA ALA A 847 -42.71 -5.10 23.87
C ALA A 847 -41.91 -4.90 22.59
N SER A 848 -40.61 -5.15 22.66
CA SER A 848 -39.71 -5.01 21.52
C SER A 848 -39.71 -6.29 20.72
N VAL A 849 -39.92 -6.20 19.41
CA VAL A 849 -39.70 -7.30 18.46
C VAL A 849 -38.36 -7.04 17.79
N THR A 850 -37.41 -7.95 18.00
CA THR A 850 -36.08 -7.93 17.38
C THR A 850 -36.05 -8.99 16.28
N THR A 851 -35.64 -8.59 15.09
CA THR A 851 -35.54 -9.43 13.91
C THR A 851 -34.09 -9.50 13.44
N THR A 852 -33.58 -10.71 13.27
CA THR A 852 -32.32 -10.99 12.59
C THR A 852 -32.62 -11.48 11.18
N THR A 853 -32.16 -10.76 10.17
CA THR A 853 -32.21 -11.19 8.77
C THR A 853 -30.81 -11.59 8.36
N THR A 854 -30.60 -12.82 7.89
CA THR A 854 -29.33 -13.27 7.31
C THR A 854 -29.55 -13.61 5.84
N ALA A 855 -28.75 -13.04 4.95
CA ALA A 855 -28.83 -13.28 3.52
C ALA A 855 -27.50 -13.80 2.97
N SER A 856 -27.57 -14.59 1.92
CA SER A 856 -26.43 -14.99 1.10
C SER A 856 -26.74 -14.86 -0.38
N LYS A 857 -25.71 -14.54 -1.16
CA LYS A 857 -25.75 -14.46 -2.62
C LYS A 857 -24.55 -15.20 -3.17
N SER A 858 -24.73 -16.01 -4.19
CA SER A 858 -23.62 -16.60 -4.93
C SER A 858 -23.92 -16.68 -6.41
N LEU A 859 -22.87 -16.73 -7.21
CA LEU A 859 -22.93 -17.00 -8.63
C LEU A 859 -22.10 -18.26 -8.89
N ALA A 860 -22.70 -19.25 -9.55
CA ALA A 860 -22.00 -20.50 -9.89
C ALA A 860 -21.26 -20.40 -11.22
N TYR A 861 -21.87 -19.74 -12.20
CA TYR A 861 -21.29 -19.51 -13.51
C TYR A 861 -21.74 -18.18 -14.11
N LEU A 862 -20.88 -17.63 -14.96
CA LEU A 862 -21.15 -16.45 -15.78
C LEU A 862 -20.75 -16.76 -17.23
N GLY A 863 -21.71 -16.64 -18.14
CA GLY A 863 -21.46 -16.70 -19.57
C GLY A 863 -21.76 -15.36 -20.24
N THR A 864 -21.03 -15.04 -21.30
CA THR A 864 -21.33 -13.86 -22.12
C THR A 864 -21.23 -14.16 -23.60
N ALA A 865 -22.00 -13.44 -24.41
CA ALA A 865 -21.92 -13.42 -25.86
C ALA A 865 -21.88 -11.95 -26.30
N ARG A 866 -20.73 -11.51 -26.81
CA ARG A 866 -20.40 -10.09 -27.00
C ARG A 866 -19.89 -9.80 -28.41
N GLY A 867 -20.22 -8.61 -28.89
CA GLY A 867 -19.55 -7.99 -30.02
C GLY A 867 -18.42 -7.10 -29.54
N ARG A 868 -17.27 -7.15 -30.22
CA ARG A 868 -16.12 -6.30 -29.96
C ARG A 868 -15.78 -5.43 -31.17
N PHE A 869 -15.35 -4.21 -30.91
CA PHE A 869 -14.90 -3.27 -31.91
C PHE A 869 -13.64 -2.57 -31.40
N GLY A 870 -12.56 -2.66 -32.17
CA GLY A 870 -11.27 -2.19 -31.72
C GLY A 870 -10.40 -1.57 -32.80
N TYR A 871 -9.40 -0.85 -32.31
CA TYR A 871 -8.40 -0.12 -33.06
C TYR A 871 -7.03 -0.72 -32.81
N LEU A 872 -6.28 -0.98 -33.88
CA LEU A 872 -4.90 -1.45 -33.81
C LEU A 872 -3.99 -0.27 -33.50
N VAL A 873 -3.58 -0.16 -32.24
CA VAL A 873 -2.60 0.83 -31.76
C VAL A 873 -1.25 0.55 -32.40
N THR A 874 -0.90 -0.74 -32.51
CA THR A 874 0.19 -1.27 -33.33
C THR A 874 -0.33 -2.49 -34.12
N PRO A 875 0.39 -3.02 -35.12
CA PRO A 875 -0.03 -4.25 -35.79
C PRO A 875 -0.28 -5.43 -34.83
N ALA A 876 0.37 -5.46 -33.67
CA ALA A 876 0.27 -6.51 -32.67
C ALA A 876 -0.59 -6.13 -31.43
N LEU A 877 -1.10 -4.90 -31.31
CA LEU A 877 -1.89 -4.45 -30.16
C LEU A 877 -3.26 -3.93 -30.57
N LEU A 878 -4.31 -4.62 -30.12
CA LEU A 878 -5.70 -4.26 -30.30
C LEU A 878 -6.27 -3.67 -29.01
N ALA A 879 -6.62 -2.38 -29.03
CA ALA A 879 -7.47 -1.79 -28.00
C ALA A 879 -8.93 -1.85 -28.46
N TYR A 880 -9.83 -2.37 -27.64
CA TYR A 880 -11.21 -2.60 -28.05
C TYR A 880 -12.24 -2.26 -26.97
N ALA A 881 -13.43 -1.86 -27.41
CA ALA A 881 -14.64 -1.86 -26.61
C ALA A 881 -15.48 -3.09 -26.94
N THR A 882 -16.21 -3.60 -25.96
CA THR A 882 -17.01 -4.82 -26.10
C THR A 882 -18.34 -4.66 -25.37
N GLY A 883 -19.38 -5.29 -25.89
CA GLY A 883 -20.68 -5.33 -25.24
C GLY A 883 -21.60 -6.38 -25.82
N GLY A 884 -22.56 -6.82 -25.03
CA GLY A 884 -23.51 -7.83 -25.48
C GLY A 884 -24.32 -8.44 -24.34
N LEU A 885 -24.69 -9.70 -24.54
CA LEU A 885 -25.53 -10.47 -23.65
C LEU A 885 -24.69 -11.12 -22.56
N ALA A 886 -25.16 -11.05 -21.32
CA ALA A 886 -24.63 -11.80 -20.19
C ALA A 886 -25.71 -12.76 -19.67
N TYR A 887 -25.31 -13.94 -19.21
CA TYR A 887 -26.22 -14.87 -18.56
C TYR A 887 -25.52 -15.62 -17.42
N GLY A 888 -26.28 -15.99 -16.40
CA GLY A 888 -25.77 -16.69 -15.23
C GLY A 888 -26.91 -17.09 -14.30
N GLU A 889 -26.61 -17.94 -13.32
CA GLU A 889 -27.60 -18.39 -12.34
C GLU A 889 -27.20 -17.93 -10.93
N PRO A 890 -27.56 -16.69 -10.54
CA PRO A 890 -27.42 -16.24 -9.17
C PRO A 890 -28.32 -17.04 -8.24
N HIS A 891 -27.72 -17.51 -7.15
CA HIS A 891 -28.39 -18.11 -6.03
C HIS A 891 -28.51 -17.06 -4.92
N LEU A 892 -29.74 -16.74 -4.52
CA LEU A 892 -30.03 -15.87 -3.40
C LEU A 892 -30.71 -16.69 -2.31
N ALA A 893 -30.30 -16.52 -1.07
CA ALA A 893 -31.01 -17.07 0.09
C ALA A 893 -31.16 -16.00 1.17
N ALA A 894 -32.28 -16.02 1.89
CA ALA A 894 -32.47 -15.22 3.09
C ALA A 894 -33.18 -16.04 4.17
N SER A 895 -32.76 -15.83 5.41
CA SER A 895 -33.42 -16.32 6.60
C SER A 895 -33.76 -15.16 7.53
N ILE A 896 -34.86 -15.29 8.25
CA ILE A 896 -35.33 -14.30 9.21
C ILE A 896 -35.68 -15.02 10.50
N TRP A 897 -35.25 -14.44 11.62
CA TRP A 897 -35.57 -14.91 12.97
C TRP A 897 -36.05 -13.75 13.81
N GLN A 898 -37.23 -13.88 14.42
CA GLN A 898 -37.84 -12.86 15.26
C GLN A 898 -37.96 -13.35 16.70
N PHE A 899 -37.63 -12.45 17.61
CA PHE A 899 -37.71 -12.63 19.06
C PHE A 899 -38.41 -11.42 19.68
N SER A 900 -39.05 -11.61 20.82
CA SER A 900 -39.57 -10.50 21.61
C SER A 900 -39.34 -10.72 23.09
N ASN A 901 -39.27 -9.62 23.84
CA ASN A 901 -39.23 -9.65 25.30
C ASN A 901 -40.61 -9.93 25.94
N SER A 902 -41.67 -10.14 25.15
CA SER A 902 -42.99 -10.53 25.62
C SER A 902 -43.18 -12.05 25.63
N ALA A 903 -43.65 -12.61 26.74
CA ALA A 903 -44.03 -14.02 26.85
C ALA A 903 -45.21 -14.42 25.93
N SER A 904 -45.90 -13.44 25.34
CA SER A 904 -46.99 -13.64 24.39
C SER A 904 -46.52 -13.81 22.93
N PHE A 905 -45.22 -13.70 22.67
CA PHE A 905 -44.62 -13.81 21.35
C PHE A 905 -43.76 -15.09 21.25
N GLY A 906 -44.17 -16.04 20.41
CA GLY A 906 -43.34 -17.19 20.08
C GLY A 906 -42.17 -16.80 19.17
N VAL A 907 -41.04 -17.51 19.27
CA VAL A 907 -39.94 -17.38 18.30
C VAL A 907 -40.46 -17.79 16.94
N ASN A 908 -40.30 -16.92 15.95
CA ASN A 908 -40.76 -17.16 14.59
C ASN A 908 -39.61 -16.99 13.62
N GLY A 909 -39.60 -17.75 12.53
CA GLY A 909 -38.60 -17.59 11.50
C GLY A 909 -39.06 -18.15 10.17
N GLY A 910 -38.35 -17.75 9.12
CA GLY A 910 -38.56 -18.22 7.77
C GLY A 910 -37.24 -18.27 7.02
N TYR A 911 -37.17 -19.15 6.04
CA TYR A 911 -36.03 -19.32 5.16
C TYR A 911 -36.55 -19.45 3.74
N GLU A 912 -35.96 -18.70 2.84
CA GLU A 912 -36.28 -18.75 1.43
C GLU A 912 -34.99 -18.71 0.62
N ASN A 913 -35.04 -19.35 -0.54
CA ASN A 913 -33.99 -19.22 -1.54
C ASN A 913 -34.59 -19.18 -2.93
N ALA A 914 -33.83 -18.61 -3.86
CA ALA A 914 -34.16 -18.58 -5.27
C ALA A 914 -32.89 -18.74 -6.09
N ASN A 915 -32.96 -19.64 -7.07
CA ASN A 915 -32.06 -19.68 -8.20
C ASN A 915 -32.88 -19.53 -9.48
N SER A 916 -32.43 -18.67 -10.38
CA SER A 916 -33.03 -18.58 -11.71
C SER A 916 -31.99 -18.18 -12.71
N LEU A 917 -32.05 -18.78 -13.92
CA LEU A 917 -31.24 -18.32 -15.04
C LEU A 917 -31.62 -16.87 -15.34
N ARG A 918 -30.62 -16.00 -15.28
CA ARG A 918 -30.74 -14.58 -15.57
C ARG A 918 -30.08 -14.28 -16.89
N ILE A 919 -30.77 -13.50 -17.71
CA ILE A 919 -30.22 -12.91 -18.92
C ILE A 919 -30.19 -11.41 -18.71
N GLY A 920 -29.06 -10.82 -19.01
CA GLY A 920 -28.84 -9.39 -18.90
C GLY A 920 -27.81 -8.92 -19.91
N TRP A 921 -27.11 -7.85 -19.57
CA TRP A 921 -26.20 -7.19 -20.50
C TRP A 921 -24.83 -7.00 -19.88
N THR A 922 -23.84 -6.82 -20.74
CA THR A 922 -22.47 -6.52 -20.35
C THR A 922 -21.86 -5.49 -21.28
N VAL A 923 -21.01 -4.64 -20.74
CA VAL A 923 -20.20 -3.66 -21.48
C VAL A 923 -18.81 -3.60 -20.87
N GLY A 924 -17.81 -3.35 -21.70
CA GLY A 924 -16.45 -3.22 -21.21
C GLY A 924 -15.45 -2.79 -22.25
N ALA A 925 -14.19 -2.86 -21.86
CA ALA A 925 -13.06 -2.55 -22.71
C ALA A 925 -11.88 -3.44 -22.35
N GLY A 926 -11.00 -3.67 -23.33
CA GLY A 926 -9.82 -4.50 -23.15
C GLY A 926 -8.71 -4.15 -24.13
N GLY A 927 -7.53 -4.65 -23.80
CA GLY A 927 -6.37 -4.69 -24.68
C GLY A 927 -6.02 -6.14 -24.97
N GLU A 928 -5.83 -6.49 -26.24
CA GLU A 928 -5.33 -7.80 -26.67
C GLU A 928 -4.04 -7.60 -27.45
N TRP A 929 -3.01 -8.37 -27.12
CA TRP A 929 -1.68 -8.31 -27.72
C TRP A 929 -1.33 -9.65 -28.37
N LEU A 930 -0.99 -9.65 -29.66
CA LEU A 930 -0.45 -10.81 -30.36
C LEU A 930 1.00 -11.05 -29.94
N ILE A 931 1.23 -12.13 -29.19
CA ILE A 931 2.55 -12.63 -28.79
C ILE A 931 3.29 -13.14 -30.02
N ASN A 932 2.59 -13.89 -30.86
CA ASN A 932 2.99 -14.30 -32.20
C ASN A 932 1.71 -14.47 -33.06
N PRO A 933 1.79 -14.84 -34.34
CA PRO A 933 0.59 -14.97 -35.18
C PRO A 933 -0.49 -15.93 -34.63
N HIS A 934 -0.12 -16.88 -33.77
CA HIS A 934 -1.00 -17.91 -33.23
C HIS A 934 -1.40 -17.68 -31.77
N TRP A 935 -0.73 -16.82 -31.02
CA TRP A 935 -0.99 -16.63 -29.60
C TRP A 935 -1.18 -15.15 -29.28
N SER A 936 -2.18 -14.85 -28.46
CA SER A 936 -2.39 -13.51 -27.92
C SER A 936 -2.74 -13.55 -26.44
N ALA A 937 -2.30 -12.54 -25.71
CA ALA A 937 -2.71 -12.29 -24.34
C ALA A 937 -3.67 -11.11 -24.31
N LYS A 938 -4.72 -11.21 -23.49
CA LYS A 938 -5.68 -10.12 -23.29
C LYS A 938 -5.83 -9.75 -21.82
N LEU A 939 -6.11 -8.48 -21.57
CA LEU A 939 -6.60 -7.95 -20.30
C LEU A 939 -7.91 -7.22 -20.57
N GLU A 940 -8.95 -7.58 -19.82
CA GLU A 940 -10.31 -7.11 -20.06
C GLU A 940 -11.01 -6.73 -18.76
N TYR A 941 -11.72 -5.61 -18.81
CA TYR A 941 -12.67 -5.19 -17.79
C TYR A 941 -14.08 -5.24 -18.35
N LEU A 942 -15.01 -5.85 -17.61
CA LEU A 942 -16.44 -5.90 -17.93
C LEU A 942 -17.26 -5.42 -16.74
N TYR A 943 -18.30 -4.64 -17.04
CA TYR A 943 -19.45 -4.50 -16.16
C TYR A 943 -20.54 -5.43 -16.66
N CYS A 944 -21.11 -6.24 -15.77
CA CYS A 944 -22.13 -7.23 -16.06
C CYS A 944 -23.35 -6.97 -15.18
N ASP A 945 -24.54 -6.92 -15.76
CA ASP A 945 -25.80 -6.74 -15.06
C ASP A 945 -26.80 -7.81 -15.49
N LEU A 946 -27.13 -8.73 -14.57
CA LEU A 946 -28.08 -9.83 -14.72
C LEU A 946 -29.51 -9.46 -14.26
N GLY A 947 -29.73 -8.19 -13.91
CA GLY A 947 -30.99 -7.62 -13.45
C GLY A 947 -31.37 -7.99 -12.01
N ASN A 948 -32.60 -7.67 -11.62
CA ASN A 948 -33.11 -7.89 -10.26
C ASN A 948 -33.77 -9.26 -10.09
N GLN A 949 -33.33 -10.03 -9.10
CA GLN A 949 -33.97 -11.28 -8.68
C GLN A 949 -34.60 -11.09 -7.32
N GLY A 950 -35.81 -11.63 -7.14
CA GLY A 950 -36.48 -11.60 -5.85
C GLY A 950 -37.29 -12.85 -5.58
N PHE A 951 -37.63 -13.03 -4.32
CA PHE A 951 -38.48 -14.10 -3.83
C PHE A 951 -39.39 -13.58 -2.73
N TYR A 952 -40.47 -14.33 -2.51
CA TYR A 952 -41.49 -14.04 -1.52
C TYR A 952 -41.47 -15.15 -0.48
N GLY A 953 -41.27 -14.78 0.79
CA GLY A 953 -41.32 -15.69 1.93
C GLY A 953 -42.47 -15.37 2.87
N LEU A 954 -43.09 -16.40 3.44
CA LEU A 954 -44.12 -16.25 4.46
C LEU A 954 -43.53 -16.50 5.85
N LEU A 955 -43.62 -15.53 6.75
CA LEU A 955 -43.33 -15.72 8.17
C LEU A 955 -44.64 -16.00 8.90
N GLY A 956 -44.88 -17.26 9.28
CA GLY A 956 -46.02 -17.66 10.10
C GLY A 956 -45.63 -17.81 11.57
N GLY A 957 -46.30 -17.10 12.47
CA GLY A 957 -46.09 -17.20 13.92
C GLY A 957 -47.38 -17.49 14.70
N VAL A 958 -47.27 -18.22 15.81
CA VAL A 958 -48.40 -18.62 16.66
C VAL A 958 -48.38 -17.85 17.99
N ASN A 959 -49.49 -17.17 18.33
CA ASN A 959 -49.63 -16.50 19.64
C ASN A 959 -49.98 -17.50 20.75
N GLN A 960 -49.25 -17.46 21.87
CA GLN A 960 -49.44 -18.36 23.03
C GLN A 960 -50.29 -17.74 24.15
N ALA A 961 -50.66 -16.47 24.06
CA ALA A 961 -51.31 -15.76 25.16
C ALA A 961 -52.84 -15.71 25.00
N VAL A 962 -53.50 -16.86 25.22
CA VAL A 962 -54.77 -17.05 25.95
C VAL A 962 -55.08 -18.56 25.86
N ALA A 963 -55.44 -19.16 27.00
CA ALA A 963 -55.72 -20.58 27.17
C ALA A 963 -56.44 -21.24 25.96
N GLY A 964 -55.67 -21.97 25.15
CA GLY A 964 -56.16 -22.98 24.23
C GLY A 964 -56.52 -22.56 22.79
N ARG A 965 -56.15 -21.37 22.29
CA ARG A 965 -56.46 -21.00 20.88
C ARG A 965 -55.31 -20.28 20.15
N PRO A 966 -54.65 -20.93 19.18
CA PRO A 966 -53.63 -20.29 18.36
C PRO A 966 -54.27 -19.32 17.36
N LEU A 967 -53.82 -18.06 17.36
CA LEU A 967 -54.06 -17.12 16.26
C LEU A 967 -52.74 -16.94 15.50
N LEU A 968 -52.79 -17.16 14.19
CA LEU A 968 -51.66 -17.10 13.26
C LEU A 968 -51.48 -15.66 12.76
N TYR A 969 -50.26 -15.13 12.86
CA TYR A 969 -49.88 -13.90 12.15
C TYR A 969 -48.94 -14.27 11.01
N VAL A 970 -49.28 -13.82 9.81
CA VAL A 970 -48.49 -14.04 8.60
C VAL A 970 -47.98 -12.70 8.10
N SER A 971 -46.66 -12.48 8.08
CA SER A 971 -46.06 -11.38 7.34
C SER A 971 -45.35 -11.94 6.13
N ASN A 972 -45.65 -11.41 4.95
CA ASN A 972 -44.83 -11.70 3.79
C ASN A 972 -43.58 -10.85 3.76
N VAL A 973 -42.49 -11.44 3.35
CA VAL A 973 -41.22 -10.77 3.13
C VAL A 973 -40.90 -10.89 1.65
N THR A 974 -40.82 -9.74 0.98
CA THR A 974 -40.32 -9.67 -0.38
C THR A 974 -38.86 -9.30 -0.32
N SER A 975 -38.00 -10.17 -0.81
CA SER A 975 -36.58 -9.88 -0.97
C SER A 975 -36.32 -9.58 -2.44
N ALA A 976 -35.62 -8.49 -2.73
CA ALA A 976 -35.10 -8.19 -4.06
C ALA A 976 -33.61 -7.86 -3.97
N GLY A 977 -32.82 -8.50 -4.83
CA GLY A 977 -31.39 -8.25 -5.00
C GLY A 977 -31.07 -7.89 -6.44
N TRP A 978 -30.19 -6.92 -6.63
CA TRP A 978 -29.65 -6.56 -7.94
C TRP A 978 -28.38 -7.36 -8.21
N SER A 979 -28.33 -8.06 -9.34
CA SER A 979 -27.20 -8.89 -9.75
C SER A 979 -26.30 -8.18 -10.76
N GLY A 980 -25.63 -7.11 -10.29
CA GLY A 980 -24.61 -6.36 -11.03
C GLY A 980 -23.21 -6.57 -10.46
N GLY A 981 -22.19 -6.57 -11.32
CA GLY A 981 -20.79 -6.70 -10.89
C GLY A 981 -19.76 -6.40 -11.98
N HIS A 982 -18.57 -6.10 -11.51
CA HIS A 982 -17.36 -5.84 -12.27
C HIS A 982 -16.54 -7.13 -12.43
N VAL A 983 -15.96 -7.34 -13.59
CA VAL A 983 -15.04 -8.43 -13.89
C VAL A 983 -13.74 -7.83 -14.39
N VAL A 984 -12.62 -8.22 -13.79
CA VAL A 984 -11.29 -7.94 -14.31
C VAL A 984 -10.61 -9.28 -14.55
N ARG A 985 -10.19 -9.54 -15.79
CA ARG A 985 -9.61 -10.84 -16.15
C ARG A 985 -8.50 -10.73 -17.18
N ALA A 986 -7.53 -11.61 -17.05
CA ALA A 986 -6.52 -11.87 -18.06
C ALA A 986 -6.87 -13.16 -18.82
N GLY A 987 -6.50 -13.24 -20.10
CA GLY A 987 -6.73 -14.43 -20.91
C GLY A 987 -5.63 -14.68 -21.91
N LEU A 988 -5.51 -15.93 -22.31
CA LEU A 988 -4.59 -16.39 -23.35
C LEU A 988 -5.40 -17.08 -24.45
N ASN A 989 -5.26 -16.58 -25.68
CA ASN A 989 -5.99 -17.05 -26.85
C ASN A 989 -5.04 -17.64 -27.88
N TYR A 990 -5.40 -18.81 -28.40
CA TYR A 990 -4.82 -19.39 -29.59
C TYR A 990 -5.64 -19.01 -30.82
N HIS A 991 -5.03 -18.33 -31.78
CA HIS A 991 -5.59 -17.96 -33.08
C HIS A 991 -5.34 -19.09 -34.08
N PHE A 992 -6.41 -19.57 -34.69
CA PHE A 992 -6.39 -20.60 -35.72
C PHE A 992 -6.27 -19.92 -37.09
N ASP A 993 -5.38 -20.44 -37.94
CA ASP A 993 -5.11 -19.95 -39.31
C ASP A 993 -6.26 -20.23 -40.30
N TRP A 994 -7.50 -19.96 -39.93
CA TRP A 994 -8.64 -19.99 -40.83
C TRP A 994 -8.80 -18.65 -41.55
N GLY A 995 -7.92 -18.42 -42.52
CA GLY A 995 -8.03 -17.25 -43.40
C GLY A 995 -6.79 -16.90 -44.22
N ALA A 996 -5.62 -17.47 -43.92
CA ALA A 996 -4.47 -17.33 -44.82
C ALA A 996 -4.74 -18.19 -46.07
N ALA A 997 -4.85 -17.55 -47.24
CA ALA A 997 -4.86 -18.26 -48.51
C ALA A 997 -3.65 -19.23 -48.56
N PRO A 998 -3.79 -20.45 -49.12
CA PRO A 998 -2.70 -21.42 -49.12
C PRO A 998 -1.49 -20.82 -49.83
N GLN A 999 -0.36 -20.73 -49.12
CA GLN A 999 0.92 -20.37 -49.71
C GLN A 999 1.27 -21.45 -50.75
N LEU A 1000 1.15 -21.10 -52.03
CA LEU A 1000 1.57 -21.94 -53.14
C LEU A 1000 3.10 -22.01 -53.11
N ALA A 1001 3.64 -23.09 -52.56
CA ALA A 1001 5.07 -23.38 -52.59
C ALA A 1001 5.56 -23.41 -54.05
N LYS A 1002 6.52 -22.54 -54.39
CA LYS A 1002 7.38 -22.72 -55.56
C LYS A 1002 8.76 -23.12 -55.05
N TYR A 1003 9.17 -24.30 -55.52
CA TYR A 1003 10.48 -24.93 -55.39
C TYR A 1003 11.63 -24.01 -55.77
#